data_AF-A0A941T1C3-F1
#
_entry.id   AF-A0A941T1C3-F1
#
_cell.length_a   1.000
_cell.length_b   1.000
_cell.length_c   1.000
_cell.angle_alpha   90.00
_cell.angle_beta   90.00
_cell.angle_gamma   90.00
#
_symmetry.space_group_name_H-M   'P 1'
#
loop_
_entity.id
_entity.type
_entity.pdbx_description
1 polymer ?
#
loop_
_entity_poly.entity_id
_entity_poly.type
_entity_poly.pdbx_seq_one_letter_code
_entity_poly.pdbx_strand_id
1 'polypeptide(L)'
;TSIRVTQDLQVLSGLPPLVREGDRFVAMLTLRNTTARAMNLRASLSGTVNSGSGEIVRTPLNLPPQELTLAAGAAQEVSWPVDVPAEAFSISWEASAEEKGGAAKDRLKTTQLVSAAVPLRVLQATLAQLDGSFSLPVAAPADALPSAGVKRGGLTVALQPRLTGALPGLRRFFETYPFICLEQKVSKAVGLRDAALWAEVSNALPTYLDSDGLANYFPPRAEDGARGSDRLTAYLIAATHEAGFALPAPARDAMLDGLAAFVEGRIARRFWSPAFAKSADLDVRKIAALEALSRHGRAQPKMLGSINLTPNLWPTAAVIDWLGILRRVEGIPERAKRIEEAQQILRARLTFAGTTLRFSSEEEDFWWWLMDSADANAAKLILATLDEPGWKEDLPRLVVGSLARQKRGAWLTTTANLWGSLALDKFAAKFEAEKVGGRSTASTGAAPQAFDWSAKPEGGRITLPWPAGQGTLAVQHEGAGKPWLTVQSLAAVPLAAPLRAGYAINRSVSAVEQKEKGRWSRGDVMRVRLEIVAQSDMSWVVLSDPVPGGATLLGSGLGRDSALATHGEKREGSGWLAYEERSFEAWRAYYEHLPRGKHVIEYSLRLNNPGRLALPPTRVEAMYAPESFGEAPNAAVEVAP
;
A
#
# COMPACT_ATOMS: atom_id res chain seq x y z
N THR A 1 -12.09 -51.79 -15.58
CA THR A 1 -13.56 -51.73 -15.58
C THR A 1 -14.00 -50.29 -15.58
N SER A 2 -14.86 -49.87 -16.50
CA SER A 2 -15.47 -48.54 -16.50
C SER A 2 -16.96 -48.66 -16.16
N ILE A 3 -17.47 -47.75 -15.31
CA ILE A 3 -18.89 -47.66 -14.98
C ILE A 3 -19.43 -46.42 -15.69
N ARG A 4 -20.49 -46.58 -16.50
CA ARG A 4 -21.18 -45.47 -17.17
C ARG A 4 -22.48 -45.18 -16.44
N VAL A 5 -22.59 -43.99 -15.86
CA VAL A 5 -23.81 -43.50 -15.22
C VAL A 5 -24.52 -42.54 -16.18
N THR A 6 -25.81 -42.75 -16.41
CA THR A 6 -26.63 -41.91 -17.30
C THR A 6 -28.05 -41.79 -16.74
N GLN A 7 -28.74 -40.73 -17.13
CA GLN A 7 -30.14 -40.48 -16.84
C GLN A 7 -30.84 -40.14 -18.15
N ASP A 8 -32.08 -40.58 -18.31
CA ASP A 8 -32.84 -40.47 -19.57
C ASP A 8 -32.90 -39.04 -20.13
N LEU A 9 -33.07 -38.08 -19.22
CA LEU A 9 -33.00 -36.64 -19.48
C LEU A 9 -31.94 -36.03 -18.57
N GLN A 10 -31.07 -35.20 -19.12
CA GLN A 10 -30.02 -34.49 -18.38
C GLN A 10 -30.13 -32.99 -18.62
N VAL A 11 -30.04 -32.20 -17.56
CA VAL A 11 -29.94 -30.73 -17.57
C VAL A 11 -28.51 -30.34 -17.20
N LEU A 12 -27.81 -29.73 -18.15
CA LEU A 12 -26.45 -29.23 -17.98
C LEU A 12 -26.45 -27.71 -17.92
N SER A 13 -25.80 -27.14 -16.91
CA SER A 13 -25.72 -25.68 -16.76
C SER A 13 -24.72 -25.08 -17.75
N GLY A 14 -25.16 -24.08 -18.50
CA GLY A 14 -24.31 -23.13 -19.22
C GLY A 14 -24.26 -21.76 -18.54
N LEU A 15 -24.62 -21.69 -17.24
CA LEU A 15 -24.59 -20.44 -16.48
C LEU A 15 -23.14 -20.05 -16.18
N PRO A 16 -22.76 -18.78 -16.40
CA PRO A 16 -21.43 -18.32 -16.04
C PRO A 16 -21.26 -18.34 -14.51
N PRO A 17 -20.14 -18.81 -13.95
CA PRO A 17 -19.95 -18.86 -12.49
C PRO A 17 -19.99 -17.49 -11.80
N LEU A 18 -19.61 -16.44 -12.54
CA LEU A 18 -19.57 -15.06 -12.09
C LEU A 18 -20.10 -14.14 -13.19
N VAL A 19 -20.92 -13.17 -12.78
CA VAL A 19 -21.39 -12.03 -13.58
C VAL A 19 -21.19 -10.75 -12.77
N ARG A 20 -21.44 -9.59 -13.39
CA ARG A 20 -21.35 -8.30 -12.72
C ARG A 20 -22.66 -7.56 -12.68
N GLU A 21 -22.78 -6.68 -11.70
CA GLU A 21 -23.87 -5.72 -11.62
C GLU A 21 -24.02 -4.97 -12.96
N GLY A 22 -25.23 -4.95 -13.52
CA GLY A 22 -25.52 -4.30 -14.80
C GLY A 22 -25.16 -5.11 -16.06
N ASP A 23 -24.68 -6.35 -15.92
CA ASP A 23 -24.54 -7.26 -17.05
C ASP A 23 -25.90 -7.59 -17.66
N ARG A 24 -25.93 -7.70 -18.98
CA ARG A 24 -27.06 -8.30 -19.71
C ARG A 24 -26.54 -9.53 -20.41
N PHE A 25 -26.89 -10.72 -19.92
CA PHE A 25 -26.34 -11.97 -20.43
C PHE A 25 -27.44 -12.95 -20.79
N VAL A 26 -27.07 -13.97 -21.56
CA VAL A 26 -27.96 -15.08 -21.90
C VAL A 26 -27.67 -16.26 -20.96
N ALA A 27 -28.63 -16.57 -20.09
CA ALA A 27 -28.62 -17.77 -19.25
C ALA A 27 -28.97 -18.99 -20.10
N MET A 28 -28.05 -19.95 -20.23
CA MET A 28 -28.18 -21.10 -21.11
C MET A 28 -28.21 -22.41 -20.33
N LEU A 29 -29.04 -23.35 -20.76
CA LEU A 29 -29.04 -24.74 -20.30
C LEU A 29 -28.96 -25.66 -21.52
N THR A 30 -28.20 -26.75 -21.43
CA THR A 30 -28.24 -27.82 -22.43
C THR A 30 -29.09 -28.97 -21.90
N LEU A 31 -30.14 -29.30 -22.64
CA LEU A 31 -30.98 -30.46 -22.37
C LEU A 31 -30.53 -31.60 -23.27
N ARG A 32 -30.27 -32.77 -22.68
CA ARG A 32 -29.83 -33.96 -23.41
C ARG A 32 -30.77 -35.12 -23.17
N ASN A 33 -31.30 -35.66 -24.25
CA ASN A 33 -32.06 -36.90 -24.25
C ASN A 33 -31.10 -38.07 -24.53
N THR A 34 -30.90 -38.97 -23.57
CA THR A 34 -30.01 -40.13 -23.75
C THR A 34 -30.74 -41.39 -24.21
N THR A 35 -32.05 -41.30 -24.46
CA THR A 35 -32.90 -42.43 -24.84
C THR A 35 -32.99 -42.62 -26.35
N ALA A 36 -33.56 -43.74 -26.77
CA ALA A 36 -33.78 -44.09 -28.17
C ALA A 36 -35.09 -43.51 -28.76
N ARG A 37 -35.83 -42.68 -28.03
CA ARG A 37 -37.11 -42.09 -28.47
C ARG A 37 -37.11 -40.57 -28.38
N ALA A 38 -37.97 -39.91 -29.13
CA ALA A 38 -38.20 -38.48 -28.97
C ALA A 38 -38.94 -38.18 -27.65
N MET A 39 -38.71 -37.00 -27.09
CA MET A 39 -39.34 -36.49 -25.87
C MET A 39 -39.89 -35.09 -26.09
N ASN A 40 -41.11 -34.83 -25.62
CA ASN A 40 -41.66 -33.48 -25.52
C ASN A 40 -41.38 -32.94 -24.11
N LEU A 41 -40.60 -31.87 -24.01
CA LEU A 41 -40.08 -31.36 -22.76
C LEU A 41 -40.67 -29.99 -22.43
N ARG A 42 -40.82 -29.73 -21.13
CA ARG A 42 -41.00 -28.41 -20.55
C ARG A 42 -39.76 -28.07 -19.73
N ALA A 43 -39.01 -27.06 -20.15
CA ALA A 43 -37.84 -26.54 -19.46
C ALA A 43 -38.21 -25.27 -18.69
N SER A 44 -37.84 -25.20 -17.42
CA SER A 44 -38.09 -24.04 -16.56
C SER A 44 -36.80 -23.62 -15.85
N LEU A 45 -36.56 -22.32 -15.77
CA LEU A 45 -35.47 -21.72 -15.03
C LEU A 45 -36.06 -20.70 -14.06
N SER A 46 -35.66 -20.76 -12.80
CA SER A 46 -36.00 -19.75 -11.80
C SER A 46 -34.72 -19.15 -11.22
N GLY A 47 -34.72 -17.84 -11.02
CA GLY A 47 -33.60 -17.10 -10.43
C GLY A 47 -34.10 -16.23 -9.29
N THR A 48 -33.37 -16.18 -8.18
CA THR A 48 -33.61 -15.25 -7.07
C THR A 48 -32.37 -14.41 -6.84
N VAL A 49 -32.48 -13.11 -7.05
CA VAL A 49 -31.43 -12.12 -6.83
C VAL A 49 -31.36 -11.80 -5.34
N ASN A 50 -30.16 -11.87 -4.77
CA ASN A 50 -29.88 -11.45 -3.40
C ASN A 50 -29.10 -10.13 -3.41
N SER A 51 -29.60 -9.11 -2.72
CA SER A 51 -29.00 -7.77 -2.61
C SER A 51 -29.08 -7.20 -1.19
N GLY A 52 -28.36 -6.11 -0.94
CA GLY A 52 -28.33 -5.39 0.34
C GLY A 52 -27.00 -5.52 1.11
N SER A 53 -26.68 -4.51 1.93
CA SER A 53 -25.47 -4.43 2.76
C SER A 53 -25.72 -4.72 4.26
N GLY A 54 -26.96 -5.03 4.62
CA GLY A 54 -27.41 -5.38 5.97
C GLY A 54 -28.44 -6.51 5.92
N GLU A 55 -29.73 -6.16 5.85
CA GLU A 55 -30.79 -7.15 5.62
C GLU A 55 -30.79 -7.59 4.14
N ILE A 56 -30.86 -8.90 3.90
CA ILE A 56 -30.82 -9.48 2.55
C ILE A 56 -32.21 -9.39 1.93
N VAL A 57 -32.32 -8.58 0.87
CA VAL A 57 -33.51 -8.50 0.03
C VAL A 57 -33.43 -9.59 -1.04
N ARG A 58 -34.54 -10.32 -1.25
CA ARG A 58 -34.64 -11.41 -2.22
C ARG A 58 -35.69 -11.08 -3.27
N THR A 59 -35.26 -10.97 -4.52
CA THR A 59 -36.12 -10.58 -5.64
C THR A 59 -36.13 -11.68 -6.71
N PRO A 60 -37.29 -12.28 -7.02
CA PRO A 60 -37.38 -13.30 -8.06
C PRO A 60 -37.22 -12.70 -9.47
N LEU A 61 -36.57 -13.43 -10.37
CA LEU A 61 -36.50 -13.14 -11.80
C LEU A 61 -37.69 -13.77 -12.54
N ASN A 62 -38.26 -13.05 -13.49
CA ASN A 62 -39.34 -13.55 -14.33
C ASN A 62 -38.77 -14.23 -15.59
N LEU A 63 -38.80 -15.57 -15.61
CA LEU A 63 -38.22 -16.38 -16.68
C LEU A 63 -39.25 -17.42 -17.15
N PRO A 64 -39.99 -17.17 -18.25
CA PRO A 64 -41.06 -18.05 -18.67
C PRO A 64 -40.52 -19.42 -19.11
N PRO A 65 -41.23 -20.53 -18.80
CA PRO A 65 -40.82 -21.86 -19.23
C PRO A 65 -40.87 -21.98 -20.76
N GLN A 66 -40.01 -22.83 -21.31
CA GLN A 66 -39.93 -23.11 -22.74
C GLN A 66 -40.31 -24.56 -23.01
N GLU A 67 -40.94 -24.80 -24.16
CA GLU A 67 -41.34 -26.14 -24.59
C GLU A 67 -40.61 -26.51 -25.88
N LEU A 68 -40.14 -27.75 -25.95
CA LEU A 68 -39.37 -28.24 -27.10
C LEU A 68 -39.48 -29.75 -27.24
N THR A 69 -39.23 -30.23 -28.46
CA THR A 69 -39.13 -31.67 -28.75
C THR A 69 -37.67 -32.03 -28.99
N LEU A 70 -37.13 -32.95 -28.19
CA LEU A 70 -35.79 -33.51 -28.40
C LEU A 70 -35.88 -34.87 -29.07
N ALA A 71 -35.19 -35.03 -30.20
CA ALA A 71 -35.02 -36.33 -30.85
C ALA A 71 -34.23 -37.32 -29.96
N ALA A 72 -34.29 -38.61 -30.31
CA ALA A 72 -33.51 -39.65 -29.66
C ALA A 72 -32.00 -39.33 -29.69
N GLY A 73 -31.34 -39.43 -28.53
CA GLY A 73 -29.90 -39.14 -28.41
C GLY A 73 -29.49 -37.68 -28.60
N ALA A 74 -30.42 -36.76 -28.87
CA ALA A 74 -30.14 -35.36 -29.20
C ALA A 74 -29.88 -34.51 -27.95
N ALA A 75 -29.16 -33.41 -28.16
CA ALA A 75 -28.99 -32.34 -27.19
C ALA A 75 -29.37 -31.00 -27.84
N GLN A 76 -30.05 -30.13 -27.09
CA GLN A 76 -30.43 -28.80 -27.52
C GLN A 76 -30.21 -27.80 -26.39
N GLU A 77 -29.75 -26.59 -26.75
CA GLU A 77 -29.64 -25.47 -25.83
C GLU A 77 -30.97 -24.70 -25.76
N VAL A 78 -31.35 -24.32 -24.55
CA VAL A 78 -32.45 -23.39 -24.25
C VAL A 78 -31.89 -22.19 -23.50
N SER A 79 -32.44 -21.01 -23.74
CA SER A 79 -31.82 -19.76 -23.29
C SER A 79 -32.81 -18.69 -22.85
N TRP A 80 -32.42 -17.92 -21.83
CA TRP A 80 -33.20 -16.79 -21.30
C TRP A 80 -32.33 -15.54 -21.19
N PRO A 81 -32.79 -14.37 -21.65
CA PRO A 81 -32.11 -13.10 -21.38
C PRO A 81 -32.25 -12.74 -19.90
N VAL A 82 -31.16 -12.25 -19.29
CA VAL A 82 -31.11 -11.86 -17.88
C VAL A 82 -30.40 -10.52 -17.76
N ASP A 83 -31.07 -9.56 -17.14
CA ASP A 83 -30.47 -8.31 -16.67
C ASP A 83 -30.08 -8.46 -15.19
N VAL A 84 -28.81 -8.25 -14.87
CA VAL A 84 -28.31 -8.34 -13.49
C VAL A 84 -28.57 -7.01 -12.78
N PRO A 85 -29.41 -6.97 -11.72
CA PRO A 85 -29.69 -5.72 -11.01
C PRO A 85 -28.44 -5.15 -10.34
N ALA A 86 -28.45 -3.83 -10.15
CA ALA A 86 -27.45 -3.16 -9.31
C ALA A 86 -27.52 -3.68 -7.86
N GLU A 87 -26.40 -3.63 -7.14
CA GLU A 87 -26.29 -4.03 -5.73
C GLU A 87 -26.58 -5.52 -5.42
N ALA A 88 -26.77 -6.34 -6.45
CA ALA A 88 -26.81 -7.78 -6.30
C ALA A 88 -25.43 -8.32 -5.94
N PHE A 89 -25.36 -9.26 -4.99
CA PHE A 89 -24.12 -9.99 -4.64
C PHE A 89 -24.18 -11.47 -5.04
N SER A 90 -25.38 -12.02 -5.29
CA SER A 90 -25.55 -13.37 -5.84
C SER A 90 -26.90 -13.58 -6.49
N ILE A 91 -27.00 -14.60 -7.36
CA ILE A 91 -28.27 -15.12 -7.90
C ILE A 91 -28.35 -16.61 -7.59
N SER A 92 -29.44 -17.03 -6.94
CA SER A 92 -29.74 -18.44 -6.71
C SER A 92 -30.60 -18.98 -7.84
N TRP A 93 -30.10 -20.00 -8.54
CA TRP A 93 -30.72 -20.59 -9.72
C TRP A 93 -31.28 -21.97 -9.43
N GLU A 94 -32.50 -22.25 -9.90
CA GLU A 94 -33.07 -23.59 -9.95
C GLU A 94 -33.61 -23.86 -11.36
N ALA A 95 -32.99 -24.82 -12.03
CA ALA A 95 -33.33 -25.29 -13.36
C ALA A 95 -34.06 -26.63 -13.28
N SER A 96 -35.07 -26.83 -14.12
CA SER A 96 -35.79 -28.10 -14.23
C SER A 96 -36.17 -28.38 -15.69
N ALA A 97 -36.13 -29.65 -16.07
CA ALA A 97 -36.72 -30.11 -17.31
C ALA A 97 -37.55 -31.36 -17.04
N GLU A 98 -38.78 -31.38 -17.56
CA GLU A 98 -39.73 -32.46 -17.34
C GLU A 98 -40.36 -32.89 -18.66
N GLU A 99 -40.48 -34.20 -18.87
CA GLU A 99 -41.19 -34.76 -20.00
C GLU A 99 -42.70 -34.66 -19.82
N LYS A 100 -43.38 -34.13 -20.84
CA LYS A 100 -44.84 -34.06 -20.88
C LYS A 100 -45.44 -35.45 -21.04
N GLY A 101 -46.18 -35.90 -20.01
CA GLY A 101 -46.85 -37.19 -20.02
C GLY A 101 -45.91 -38.39 -19.86
N GLY A 102 -44.65 -38.16 -19.48
CA GLY A 102 -43.65 -39.20 -19.22
C GLY A 102 -43.03 -39.07 -17.82
N ALA A 103 -42.08 -39.95 -17.53
CA ALA A 103 -41.41 -40.00 -16.22
C ALA A 103 -40.02 -39.32 -16.21
N ALA A 104 -39.46 -38.99 -17.39
CA ALA A 104 -38.15 -38.39 -17.50
C ALA A 104 -38.16 -36.95 -16.96
N LYS A 105 -37.30 -36.67 -15.98
CA LYS A 105 -37.12 -35.33 -15.40
C LYS A 105 -35.71 -35.18 -14.88
N ASP A 106 -35.24 -33.94 -14.82
CA ASP A 106 -33.98 -33.60 -14.16
C ASP A 106 -34.04 -32.18 -13.57
N ARG A 107 -33.26 -31.94 -12.52
CA ARG A 107 -33.23 -30.66 -11.80
C ARG A 107 -31.82 -30.33 -11.33
N LEU A 108 -31.47 -29.06 -11.40
CA LEU A 108 -30.19 -28.53 -10.95
C LEU A 108 -30.41 -27.26 -10.13
N LYS A 109 -29.67 -27.13 -9.03
CA LYS A 109 -29.58 -25.89 -8.25
C LYS A 109 -28.14 -25.39 -8.23
N THR A 110 -27.93 -24.11 -8.49
CA THR A 110 -26.60 -23.49 -8.42
C THR A 110 -26.69 -22.05 -7.92
N THR A 111 -25.60 -21.54 -7.37
CA THR A 111 -25.47 -20.15 -6.94
C THR A 111 -24.42 -19.47 -7.80
N GLN A 112 -24.81 -18.38 -8.43
CA GLN A 112 -23.95 -17.52 -9.25
C GLN A 112 -23.53 -16.31 -8.42
N LEU A 113 -22.24 -15.99 -8.44
CA LEU A 113 -21.72 -14.79 -7.77
C LEU A 113 -21.95 -13.55 -8.65
N VAL A 114 -22.27 -12.43 -8.00
CA VAL A 114 -22.36 -11.12 -8.67
C VAL A 114 -21.32 -10.19 -8.05
N SER A 115 -20.40 -9.69 -8.89
CA SER A 115 -19.38 -8.72 -8.48
C SER A 115 -19.74 -7.30 -8.93
N ALA A 116 -19.18 -6.30 -8.25
CA ALA A 116 -19.36 -4.92 -8.66
C ALA A 116 -18.65 -4.64 -10.00
N ALA A 117 -19.35 -4.03 -10.96
CA ALA A 117 -18.74 -3.50 -12.17
C ALA A 117 -17.87 -2.27 -11.89
N VAL A 118 -18.24 -1.49 -10.87
CA VAL A 118 -17.50 -0.31 -10.38
C VAL A 118 -17.25 -0.51 -8.88
N PRO A 119 -16.01 -0.84 -8.47
CA PRO A 119 -15.71 -1.09 -7.06
C PRO A 119 -15.70 0.22 -6.24
N LEU A 120 -15.91 0.10 -4.93
CA LEU A 120 -15.69 1.20 -3.99
C LEU A 120 -14.20 1.52 -3.90
N ARG A 121 -13.86 2.81 -3.96
CA ARG A 121 -12.48 3.30 -3.92
C ARG A 121 -12.33 4.36 -2.86
N VAL A 122 -11.20 4.36 -2.17
CA VAL A 122 -10.79 5.49 -1.34
C VAL A 122 -10.42 6.65 -2.27
N LEU A 123 -11.12 7.78 -2.14
CA LEU A 123 -10.87 8.98 -2.94
C LEU A 123 -9.96 9.97 -2.23
N GLN A 124 -10.14 10.10 -0.93
CA GLN A 124 -9.35 10.97 -0.07
C GLN A 124 -9.18 10.31 1.29
N ALA A 125 -8.04 10.56 1.92
CA ALA A 125 -7.79 10.22 3.30
C ALA A 125 -7.19 11.42 4.04
N THR A 126 -7.68 11.70 5.25
CA THR A 126 -7.21 12.78 6.11
C THR A 126 -6.91 12.21 7.49
N LEU A 127 -5.70 12.47 8.01
CA LEU A 127 -5.30 12.12 9.38
C LEU A 127 -5.20 13.40 10.20
N ALA A 128 -5.82 13.43 11.37
CA ALA A 128 -5.75 14.53 12.31
C ALA A 128 -5.79 14.04 13.76
N GLN A 129 -5.28 14.84 14.69
CA GLN A 129 -5.53 14.64 16.11
C GLN A 129 -6.87 15.28 16.47
N LEU A 130 -7.74 14.54 17.13
CA LEU A 130 -9.07 14.99 17.55
C LEU A 130 -8.97 15.63 18.94
N ASP A 131 -8.81 16.95 18.96
CA ASP A 131 -8.79 17.78 20.17
C ASP A 131 -10.14 18.48 20.34
N GLY A 132 -11.08 17.83 21.02
CA GLY A 132 -12.47 18.29 21.13
C GLY A 132 -13.26 18.04 19.85
N SER A 133 -13.23 18.95 18.88
CA SER A 133 -14.07 18.91 17.67
C SER A 133 -13.23 18.90 16.39
N PHE A 134 -13.66 18.12 15.40
CA PHE A 134 -13.12 18.13 14.04
C PHE A 134 -14.24 18.28 13.03
N SER A 135 -14.02 19.13 12.03
CA SER A 135 -14.97 19.34 10.93
C SER A 135 -14.28 19.20 9.58
N LEU A 136 -14.87 18.44 8.67
CA LEU A 136 -14.39 18.29 7.29
C LEU A 136 -15.57 18.46 6.32
N PRO A 137 -15.51 19.42 5.37
CA PRO A 137 -16.47 19.50 4.29
C PRO A 137 -16.41 18.23 3.44
N VAL A 138 -17.57 17.66 3.15
CA VAL A 138 -17.69 16.38 2.44
C VAL A 138 -18.84 16.42 1.44
N ALA A 139 -18.62 15.85 0.27
CA ALA A 139 -19.66 15.62 -0.72
C ALA A 139 -19.31 14.34 -1.47
N ALA A 140 -20.33 13.55 -1.80
CA ALA A 140 -20.12 12.46 -2.73
C ALA A 140 -19.76 13.03 -4.11
N PRO A 141 -18.84 12.40 -4.86
CA PRO A 141 -18.56 12.79 -6.24
C PRO A 141 -19.85 12.77 -7.08
N ALA A 142 -20.00 13.75 -7.97
CA ALA A 142 -21.21 13.87 -8.79
C ALA A 142 -21.45 12.65 -9.69
N ASP A 143 -20.35 12.05 -10.16
CA ASP A 143 -20.28 10.86 -11.01
C ASP A 143 -20.28 9.54 -10.23
N ALA A 144 -20.35 9.55 -8.90
CA ALA A 144 -20.51 8.34 -8.11
C ALA A 144 -21.85 7.65 -8.42
N LEU A 145 -21.84 6.31 -8.38
CA LEU A 145 -23.03 5.49 -8.57
C LEU A 145 -23.81 5.29 -7.25
N PRO A 146 -25.13 5.07 -7.29
CA PRO A 146 -26.02 5.21 -8.45
C PRO A 146 -26.15 6.68 -8.91
N SER A 147 -26.57 6.92 -10.16
CA SER A 147 -26.71 8.28 -10.70
C SER A 147 -27.73 9.14 -9.94
N ALA A 148 -28.76 8.52 -9.37
CA ALA A 148 -29.75 9.16 -8.50
C ALA A 148 -29.87 8.41 -7.15
N GLY A 149 -30.21 9.13 -6.08
CA GLY A 149 -30.34 8.58 -4.73
C GLY A 149 -29.03 8.59 -3.93
N VAL A 150 -28.99 7.80 -2.85
CA VAL A 150 -27.81 7.70 -1.98
C VAL A 150 -26.67 7.04 -2.73
N LYS A 151 -25.52 7.72 -2.81
CA LYS A 151 -24.33 7.21 -3.50
C LYS A 151 -23.72 6.04 -2.73
N ARG A 152 -23.24 5.03 -3.45
CA ARG A 152 -22.50 3.88 -2.89
C ARG A 152 -21.22 4.38 -2.21
N GLY A 153 -20.98 3.85 -1.02
CA GLY A 153 -19.82 4.21 -0.20
C GLY A 153 -20.21 5.14 0.95
N GLY A 154 -19.30 6.02 1.33
CA GLY A 154 -19.50 6.94 2.44
C GLY A 154 -18.18 7.35 3.07
N LEU A 155 -18.22 7.67 4.36
CA LEU A 155 -17.05 8.04 5.14
C LEU A 155 -16.73 6.94 6.14
N THR A 156 -15.48 6.49 6.16
CA THR A 156 -14.95 5.66 7.25
C THR A 156 -14.12 6.54 8.17
N VAL A 157 -14.49 6.59 9.44
CA VAL A 157 -13.79 7.29 10.51
C VAL A 157 -13.11 6.25 11.38
N ALA A 158 -11.79 6.08 11.20
CA ALA A 158 -10.98 5.24 12.06
C ALA A 158 -10.43 6.05 13.22
N LEU A 159 -10.60 5.54 14.43
CA LEU A 159 -10.16 6.16 15.68
C LEU A 159 -9.08 5.29 16.31
N GLN A 160 -7.98 5.91 16.74
CA GLN A 160 -6.87 5.25 17.42
C GLN A 160 -6.45 6.04 18.66
N PRO A 161 -6.10 5.39 19.78
CA PRO A 161 -5.70 6.11 20.98
C PRO A 161 -4.29 6.72 20.83
N ARG A 162 -3.45 6.11 19.99
CA ARG A 162 -2.05 6.46 19.73
C ARG A 162 -1.68 6.06 18.30
N LEU A 163 -0.80 6.81 17.66
CA LEU A 163 -0.07 6.40 16.46
C LEU A 163 1.11 5.51 16.84
N THR A 164 1.69 5.73 18.03
CA THR A 164 2.84 4.99 18.53
C THR A 164 2.38 3.88 19.47
N GLY A 165 2.11 2.70 18.91
CA GLY A 165 1.77 1.51 19.69
C GLY A 165 3.00 0.89 20.36
N ALA A 166 2.79 -0.13 21.19
CA ALA A 166 3.90 -0.98 21.62
C ALA A 166 4.59 -1.60 20.39
N LEU A 167 5.91 -1.51 20.31
CA LEU A 167 6.71 -2.03 19.19
C LEU A 167 7.46 -3.32 19.59
N PRO A 168 6.77 -4.46 19.76
CA PRO A 168 7.42 -5.71 20.15
C PRO A 168 8.46 -6.17 19.13
N GLY A 169 8.26 -5.85 17.83
CA GLY A 169 9.24 -6.14 16.78
C GLY A 169 10.56 -5.40 16.95
N LEU A 170 10.51 -4.11 17.31
CA LEU A 170 11.68 -3.27 17.54
C LEU A 170 12.47 -3.75 18.76
N ARG A 171 11.76 -4.04 19.86
CA ARG A 171 12.39 -4.61 21.06
C ARG A 171 13.08 -5.93 20.75
N ARG A 172 12.38 -6.84 20.06
CA ARG A 172 12.93 -8.14 19.63
C ARG A 172 14.16 -7.96 18.74
N PHE A 173 14.16 -6.97 17.84
CA PHE A 173 15.33 -6.66 17.00
C PHE A 173 16.56 -6.41 17.86
N PHE A 174 16.49 -5.49 18.84
CA PHE A 174 17.64 -5.20 19.71
C PHE A 174 18.04 -6.38 20.62
N GLU A 175 17.06 -7.13 21.15
CA GLU A 175 17.33 -8.30 21.99
C GLU A 175 18.10 -9.39 21.21
N THR A 176 17.75 -9.59 19.93
CA THR A 176 18.32 -10.65 19.07
C THR A 176 19.49 -10.21 18.18
N TYR A 177 19.81 -8.91 18.13
CA TYR A 177 20.91 -8.41 17.30
C TYR A 177 22.27 -8.95 17.81
N PRO A 178 23.03 -9.73 17.00
CA PRO A 178 24.14 -10.54 17.51
C PRO A 178 25.50 -9.83 17.49
N PHE A 179 25.64 -8.72 16.77
CA PHE A 179 26.93 -8.07 16.53
C PHE A 179 27.25 -6.99 17.60
N ILE A 180 28.55 -6.71 17.78
CA ILE A 180 29.08 -6.02 18.96
C ILE A 180 29.91 -4.75 18.66
N CYS A 181 29.78 -4.16 17.46
CA CYS A 181 30.39 -2.87 17.17
C CYS A 181 29.91 -1.81 18.19
N LEU A 182 30.72 -0.77 18.45
CA LEU A 182 30.36 0.29 19.41
C LEU A 182 29.02 0.95 19.09
N GLU A 183 28.77 1.29 17.81
CA GLU A 183 27.48 1.80 17.34
C GLU A 183 26.32 0.89 17.77
N GLN A 184 26.47 -0.41 17.58
CA GLN A 184 25.42 -1.41 17.80
C GLN A 184 25.17 -1.58 19.31
N LYS A 185 26.25 -1.61 20.11
CA LYS A 185 26.14 -1.67 21.57
C LYS A 185 25.42 -0.44 22.14
N VAL A 186 25.75 0.74 21.64
CA VAL A 186 25.10 2.01 22.03
C VAL A 186 23.64 2.02 21.58
N SER A 187 23.37 1.69 20.31
CA SER A 187 22.01 1.51 19.76
C SER A 187 21.15 0.59 20.60
N LYS A 188 21.70 -0.58 20.98
CA LYS A 188 21.00 -1.59 21.79
C LYS A 188 20.74 -1.10 23.21
N ALA A 189 21.76 -0.59 23.90
CA ALA A 189 21.64 -0.13 25.28
C ALA A 189 20.62 1.03 25.40
N VAL A 190 20.73 2.03 24.53
CA VAL A 190 19.84 3.19 24.53
C VAL A 190 18.44 2.81 24.05
N GLY A 191 18.33 2.05 22.95
CA GLY A 191 17.05 1.64 22.37
C GLY A 191 16.22 0.72 23.26
N LEU A 192 16.86 -0.12 24.09
CA LEU A 192 16.19 -0.92 25.12
C LEU A 192 15.98 -0.16 26.44
N ARG A 193 16.57 1.04 26.58
CA ARG A 193 16.68 1.78 27.85
C ARG A 193 17.27 0.91 28.97
N ASP A 194 18.26 0.09 28.64
CA ASP A 194 18.88 -0.85 29.55
C ASP A 194 20.06 -0.20 30.28
N ALA A 195 19.86 0.09 31.56
CA ALA A 195 20.86 0.75 32.40
C ALA A 195 22.12 -0.08 32.61
N ALA A 196 22.02 -1.42 32.65
CA ALA A 196 23.17 -2.30 32.85
C ALA A 196 24.03 -2.35 31.59
N LEU A 197 23.40 -2.58 30.43
CA LEU A 197 24.11 -2.52 29.14
C LEU A 197 24.73 -1.14 28.91
N TRP A 198 24.05 -0.07 29.29
CA TRP A 198 24.60 1.28 29.18
C TRP A 198 25.83 1.50 30.07
N ALA A 199 25.80 1.00 31.30
CA ALA A 199 26.95 1.10 32.21
C ALA A 199 28.18 0.37 31.65
N GLU A 200 28.00 -0.83 31.08
CA GLU A 200 29.08 -1.58 30.42
C GLU A 200 29.68 -0.80 29.25
N VAL A 201 28.84 -0.27 28.37
CA VAL A 201 29.26 0.52 27.21
C VAL A 201 29.98 1.79 27.64
N SER A 202 29.44 2.50 28.62
CA SER A 202 30.01 3.75 29.15
C SER A 202 31.39 3.52 29.76
N ASN A 203 31.54 2.45 30.54
CA ASN A 203 32.82 2.11 31.17
C ASN A 203 33.88 1.68 30.14
N ALA A 204 33.45 1.01 29.06
CA ALA A 204 34.35 0.59 28.00
C ALA A 204 34.68 1.72 27.00
N LEU A 205 33.84 2.75 26.87
CA LEU A 205 33.97 3.80 25.84
C LEU A 205 35.37 4.42 25.74
N PRO A 206 36.09 4.75 26.84
CA PRO A 206 37.46 5.27 26.73
C PRO A 206 38.40 4.36 25.95
N THR A 207 38.20 3.04 25.99
CA THR A 207 39.04 2.06 25.28
C THR A 207 38.74 2.00 23.78
N TYR A 208 37.75 2.73 23.29
CA TYR A 208 37.41 2.80 21.86
C TYR A 208 37.93 4.09 21.20
N LEU A 209 38.40 5.06 21.98
CA LEU A 209 38.88 6.33 21.45
C LEU A 209 40.32 6.21 20.94
N ASP A 210 40.60 6.85 19.80
CA ASP A 210 41.98 7.03 19.33
C ASP A 210 42.67 8.22 20.05
N SER A 211 43.93 8.47 19.69
CA SER A 211 44.73 9.55 20.29
C SER A 211 44.22 10.96 19.98
N ASP A 212 43.38 11.13 18.95
CA ASP A 212 42.74 12.42 18.62
C ASP A 212 41.34 12.54 19.29
N GLY A 213 40.92 11.54 20.07
CA GLY A 213 39.64 11.49 20.75
C GLY A 213 38.48 10.97 19.91
N LEU A 214 38.70 10.52 18.66
CA LEU A 214 37.65 9.98 17.81
C LEU A 214 37.42 8.48 18.07
N ALA A 215 36.15 8.07 18.09
CA ALA A 215 35.75 6.71 18.39
C ALA A 215 35.99 5.73 17.24
N ASN A 216 36.44 4.53 17.56
CA ASN A 216 36.53 3.40 16.65
C ASN A 216 35.32 2.46 16.82
N TYR A 217 34.97 1.71 15.77
CA TYR A 217 33.88 0.71 15.85
C TYR A 217 34.24 -0.46 16.79
N PHE A 218 35.53 -0.75 16.92
CA PHE A 218 36.12 -1.74 17.82
C PHE A 218 37.28 -1.10 18.56
N PRO A 219 37.67 -1.61 19.75
CA PRO A 219 38.83 -1.09 20.46
C PRO A 219 40.09 -1.13 19.56
N PRO A 220 40.75 0.02 19.32
CA PRO A 220 41.96 0.06 18.51
C PRO A 220 43.11 -0.63 19.24
N ARG A 221 44.06 -1.18 18.49
CA ARG A 221 45.34 -1.63 19.03
C ARG A 221 46.30 -0.44 19.14
N ALA A 222 47.31 -0.56 20.00
CA ALA A 222 48.30 0.49 20.18
C ALA A 222 49.01 0.87 18.87
N GLU A 223 49.19 -0.10 17.97
CA GLU A 223 49.81 0.07 16.66
C GLU A 223 48.92 0.65 15.55
N ASP A 224 47.60 0.77 15.75
CA ASP A 224 46.66 1.15 14.67
C ASP A 224 46.72 2.65 14.30
N GLY A 225 47.31 3.48 15.18
CA GLY A 225 47.37 4.93 15.02
C GLY A 225 46.00 5.62 15.09
N ALA A 226 45.96 6.92 14.79
CA ALA A 226 44.75 7.73 14.87
C ALA A 226 43.80 7.48 13.68
N ARG A 227 42.91 6.49 13.81
CA ARG A 227 41.96 6.06 12.75
C ARG A 227 40.49 6.12 13.16
N GLY A 228 40.18 6.74 14.30
CA GLY A 228 38.81 6.92 14.78
C GLY A 228 37.91 7.58 13.73
N SER A 229 36.66 7.16 13.70
CA SER A 229 35.66 7.59 12.74
C SER A 229 34.93 8.83 13.23
N ASP A 230 35.06 9.93 12.49
CA ASP A 230 34.32 11.17 12.71
C ASP A 230 32.80 10.94 12.65
N ARG A 231 32.32 10.13 11.70
CA ARG A 231 30.89 9.83 11.57
C ARG A 231 30.36 9.00 12.74
N LEU A 232 31.09 7.96 13.17
CA LEU A 232 30.72 7.20 14.36
C LEU A 232 30.66 8.11 15.59
N THR A 233 31.70 8.90 15.79
CA THR A 233 31.82 9.81 16.93
C THR A 233 30.66 10.81 16.95
N ALA A 234 30.32 11.42 15.81
CA ALA A 234 29.18 12.32 15.68
C ALA A 234 27.85 11.61 16.02
N TYR A 235 27.65 10.38 15.55
CA TYR A 235 26.47 9.58 15.88
C TYR A 235 26.35 9.31 17.39
N LEU A 236 27.44 8.89 18.05
CA LEU A 236 27.44 8.61 19.49
C LEU A 236 27.04 9.84 20.30
N ILE A 237 27.63 10.99 20.01
CA ILE A 237 27.30 12.27 20.65
C ILE A 237 25.84 12.64 20.38
N ALA A 238 25.41 12.62 19.12
CA ALA A 238 24.08 13.06 18.75
C ALA A 238 22.97 12.18 19.34
N ALA A 239 23.12 10.85 19.23
CA ALA A 239 22.11 9.90 19.67
C ALA A 239 21.95 9.84 21.19
N THR A 240 23.07 9.86 21.93
CA THR A 240 23.04 9.84 23.40
C THR A 240 22.49 11.15 23.97
N HIS A 241 22.85 12.29 23.36
CA HIS A 241 22.24 13.58 23.69
C HIS A 241 20.74 13.58 23.42
N GLU A 242 20.29 13.09 22.25
CA GLU A 242 18.86 13.05 21.92
C GLU A 242 18.06 12.18 22.90
N ALA A 243 18.66 11.05 23.33
CA ALA A 243 18.08 10.12 24.28
C ALA A 243 18.13 10.57 25.75
N GLY A 244 18.95 11.58 26.08
CA GLY A 244 19.21 12.00 27.46
C GLY A 244 20.12 11.04 28.23
N PHE A 245 20.92 10.23 27.54
CA PHE A 245 21.89 9.31 28.15
C PHE A 245 23.23 10.00 28.34
N ALA A 246 23.70 10.08 29.59
CA ALA A 246 24.95 10.77 29.91
C ALA A 246 26.18 9.93 29.54
N LEU A 247 27.05 10.49 28.69
CA LEU A 247 28.38 9.96 28.40
C LEU A 247 29.37 10.33 29.52
N PRO A 248 30.38 9.49 29.83
CA PRO A 248 31.47 9.86 30.75
C PRO A 248 32.14 11.15 30.28
N ALA A 249 32.23 12.16 31.16
CA ALA A 249 32.69 13.50 30.79
C ALA A 249 34.06 13.50 30.08
N PRO A 250 35.11 12.77 30.53
CA PRO A 250 36.39 12.74 29.84
C PRO A 250 36.30 12.20 28.40
N ALA A 251 35.55 11.12 28.19
CA ALA A 251 35.36 10.52 26.87
C ALA A 251 34.51 11.41 25.96
N ARG A 252 33.45 12.01 26.50
CA ARG A 252 32.61 12.99 25.80
C ARG A 252 33.42 14.18 25.33
N ASP A 253 34.21 14.78 26.21
CA ASP A 253 34.97 15.99 25.90
C ASP A 253 36.09 15.71 24.89
N ALA A 254 36.77 14.55 25.00
CA ALA A 254 37.72 14.09 23.98
C ALA A 254 37.07 13.92 22.59
N MET A 255 35.88 13.30 22.53
CA MET A 255 35.13 13.17 21.27
C MET A 255 34.72 14.53 20.69
N LEU A 256 34.23 15.46 21.53
CA LEU A 256 33.88 16.81 21.09
C LEU A 256 35.11 17.59 20.59
N ASP A 257 36.25 17.47 21.26
CA ASP A 257 37.49 18.14 20.85
C ASP A 257 38.04 17.56 19.54
N GLY A 258 37.98 16.24 19.37
CA GLY A 258 38.33 15.55 18.12
C GLY A 258 37.42 15.96 16.96
N LEU A 259 36.10 16.01 17.17
CA LEU A 259 35.16 16.49 16.14
C LEU A 259 35.42 17.96 15.78
N ALA A 260 35.70 18.83 16.76
CA ALA A 260 36.04 20.22 16.50
C ALA A 260 37.33 20.33 15.67
N ALA A 261 38.36 19.56 16.01
CA ALA A 261 39.61 19.50 15.24
C ALA A 261 39.37 19.03 13.80
N PHE A 262 38.46 18.07 13.59
CA PHE A 262 38.13 17.55 12.26
C PHE A 262 37.40 18.59 11.41
N VAL A 263 36.38 19.26 11.97
CA VAL A 263 35.64 20.32 11.26
C VAL A 263 36.55 21.49 10.91
N GLU A 264 37.47 21.86 11.81
CA GLU A 264 38.46 22.92 11.58
C GLU A 264 39.59 22.52 10.61
N GLY A 265 39.67 21.25 10.20
CA GLY A 265 40.73 20.74 9.32
C GLY A 265 42.09 20.54 10.01
N ARG A 266 42.14 20.61 11.34
CA ARG A 266 43.35 20.31 12.14
C ARG A 266 43.68 18.82 12.12
N ILE A 267 42.67 17.95 12.01
CA ILE A 267 42.85 16.51 11.76
C ILE A 267 42.17 16.12 10.45
N ALA A 268 42.81 15.20 9.72
CA ALA A 268 42.28 14.64 8.49
C ALA A 268 41.84 13.19 8.71
N ARG A 269 40.67 12.83 8.19
CA ARG A 269 40.16 11.46 8.16
C ARG A 269 39.76 11.09 6.73
N ARG A 270 40.36 10.02 6.22
CA ARG A 270 40.14 9.51 4.87
C ARG A 270 39.57 8.10 4.95
N PHE A 271 38.27 8.00 4.72
CA PHE A 271 37.57 6.74 4.57
C PHE A 271 37.26 6.48 3.10
N TRP A 272 36.95 5.22 2.77
CA TRP A 272 36.47 4.88 1.45
C TRP A 272 35.07 5.47 1.23
N SER A 273 34.86 6.06 0.05
CA SER A 273 33.53 6.46 -0.43
C SER A 273 33.40 6.20 -1.94
N PRO A 274 32.20 5.88 -2.44
CA PRO A 274 31.96 5.68 -3.86
C PRO A 274 32.28 6.92 -4.70
N ALA A 275 32.63 6.71 -5.98
CA ALA A 275 33.03 7.80 -6.88
C ALA A 275 31.98 8.92 -6.98
N PHE A 276 30.68 8.58 -6.99
CA PHE A 276 29.59 9.54 -7.07
C PHE A 276 29.47 10.44 -5.82
N ALA A 277 29.93 9.96 -4.65
CA ALA A 277 29.82 10.69 -3.38
C ALA A 277 31.10 11.47 -3.03
N LYS A 278 32.22 11.23 -3.73
CA LYS A 278 33.55 11.78 -3.34
C LYS A 278 33.59 13.29 -3.17
N SER A 279 32.86 14.05 -3.98
CA SER A 279 32.84 15.52 -3.93
C SER A 279 32.08 16.08 -2.73
N ALA A 280 31.12 15.33 -2.18
CA ALA A 280 30.25 15.78 -1.08
C ALA A 280 30.51 15.04 0.24
N ASP A 281 31.18 13.87 0.22
CA ASP A 281 31.40 13.01 1.40
C ASP A 281 32.03 13.77 2.58
N LEU A 282 33.08 14.56 2.32
CA LEU A 282 33.75 15.33 3.37
C LEU A 282 32.83 16.40 3.97
N ASP A 283 32.07 17.12 3.14
CA ASP A 283 31.14 18.15 3.59
C ASP A 283 30.05 17.54 4.45
N VAL A 284 29.44 16.43 4.01
CA VAL A 284 28.42 15.69 4.75
C VAL A 284 28.94 15.21 6.11
N ARG A 285 30.17 14.69 6.15
CA ARG A 285 30.82 14.27 7.41
C ARG A 285 31.09 15.44 8.35
N LYS A 286 31.53 16.59 7.84
CA LYS A 286 31.71 17.80 8.64
C LYS A 286 30.40 18.38 9.15
N ILE A 287 29.33 18.33 8.36
CA ILE A 287 27.98 18.73 8.77
C ILE A 287 27.51 17.85 9.94
N ALA A 288 27.65 16.53 9.82
CA ALA A 288 27.34 15.61 10.91
C ALA A 288 28.11 15.92 12.20
N ALA A 289 29.43 16.16 12.08
CA ALA A 289 30.27 16.53 13.21
C ALA A 289 29.85 17.87 13.84
N LEU A 290 29.52 18.86 13.01
CA LEU A 290 29.04 20.17 13.47
C LEU A 290 27.65 20.10 14.12
N GLU A 291 26.77 19.22 13.65
CA GLU A 291 25.46 18.95 14.27
C GLU A 291 25.67 18.39 15.68
N ALA A 292 26.55 17.41 15.84
CA ALA A 292 26.91 16.85 17.14
C ALA A 292 27.51 17.91 18.08
N LEU A 293 28.42 18.76 17.58
CA LEU A 293 28.99 19.87 18.34
C LEU A 293 27.92 20.90 18.77
N SER A 294 26.92 21.15 17.91
CA SER A 294 25.85 22.12 18.18
C SER A 294 24.98 21.74 19.38
N ARG A 295 24.83 20.43 19.65
CA ARG A 295 24.07 19.90 20.79
C ARG A 295 24.74 20.20 22.14
N HIS A 296 26.06 20.41 22.13
CA HIS A 296 26.86 20.70 23.33
C HIS A 296 27.36 22.15 23.38
N GLY A 297 26.82 23.05 22.55
CA GLY A 297 27.24 24.46 22.51
C GLY A 297 28.68 24.68 22.05
N ARG A 298 29.28 23.70 21.35
CA ARG A 298 30.68 23.74 20.87
C ARG A 298 30.79 24.15 19.40
N ALA A 299 29.68 24.23 18.67
CA ALA A 299 29.64 24.68 17.28
C ALA A 299 29.77 26.22 17.19
N GLN A 300 30.63 26.70 16.30
CA GLN A 300 30.82 28.15 16.05
C GLN A 300 30.58 28.48 14.57
N PRO A 301 29.99 29.64 14.21
CA PRO A 301 29.73 30.00 12.81
C PRO A 301 30.95 29.92 11.89
N LYS A 302 32.14 30.25 12.41
CA LYS A 302 33.41 30.19 11.65
C LYS A 302 33.77 28.79 11.15
N MET A 303 33.28 27.74 11.81
CA MET A 303 33.52 26.34 11.44
C MET A 303 32.87 25.97 10.09
N LEU A 304 31.88 26.74 9.63
CA LEU A 304 31.27 26.58 8.31
C LEU A 304 32.21 26.95 7.16
N GLY A 305 33.28 27.73 7.43
CA GLY A 305 34.22 28.16 6.40
C GLY A 305 35.00 27.02 5.73
N SER A 306 34.98 25.81 6.30
CA SER A 306 35.63 24.63 5.74
C SER A 306 34.68 23.67 5.01
N ILE A 307 33.42 24.08 4.83
CA ILE A 307 32.33 23.29 4.24
C ILE A 307 31.80 24.01 3.00
N ASN A 308 31.67 23.32 1.87
CA ASN A 308 31.00 23.89 0.70
C ASN A 308 29.47 23.83 0.86
N LEU A 309 28.84 24.98 1.10
CA LEU A 309 27.40 25.07 1.38
C LEU A 309 26.56 24.91 0.10
N THR A 310 26.22 23.66 -0.24
CA THR A 310 25.37 23.31 -1.40
C THR A 310 24.18 22.41 -1.00
N PRO A 311 23.22 22.88 -0.17
CA PRO A 311 22.16 22.04 0.40
C PRO A 311 21.32 21.26 -0.62
N ASN A 312 21.11 21.82 -1.82
CA ASN A 312 20.38 21.13 -2.90
C ASN A 312 21.07 19.85 -3.39
N LEU A 313 22.41 19.80 -3.32
CA LEU A 313 23.23 18.66 -3.77
C LEU A 313 23.54 17.66 -2.65
N TRP A 314 23.20 18.00 -1.41
CA TRP A 314 23.46 17.13 -0.26
C TRP A 314 22.42 16.02 -0.13
N PRO A 315 22.80 14.85 0.41
CA PRO A 315 21.84 13.80 0.75
C PRO A 315 20.88 14.29 1.84
N THR A 316 19.69 13.69 1.93
CA THR A 316 18.64 14.14 2.88
C THR A 316 19.11 14.20 4.33
N ALA A 317 19.95 13.24 4.75
CA ALA A 317 20.53 13.22 6.09
C ALA A 317 21.27 14.52 6.45
N ALA A 318 22.08 15.04 5.51
CA ALA A 318 22.86 16.25 5.71
C ALA A 318 21.99 17.52 5.75
N VAL A 319 20.89 17.56 4.99
CA VAL A 319 19.95 18.68 5.04
C VAL A 319 19.20 18.70 6.39
N ILE A 320 18.87 17.53 6.94
CA ILE A 320 18.29 17.42 8.30
C ILE A 320 19.28 17.89 9.35
N ASP A 321 20.53 17.41 9.29
CA ASP A 321 21.59 17.80 10.22
C ASP A 321 21.86 19.33 10.12
N TRP A 322 21.83 19.88 8.90
CA TRP A 322 21.96 21.31 8.64
C TRP A 322 20.83 22.14 9.26
N LEU A 323 19.58 21.69 9.16
CA LEU A 323 18.45 22.33 9.83
C LEU A 323 18.64 22.35 11.35
N GLY A 324 19.15 21.26 11.93
CA GLY A 324 19.49 21.17 13.36
C GLY A 324 20.57 22.18 13.77
N ILE A 325 21.65 22.30 12.99
CA ILE A 325 22.73 23.28 13.22
C ILE A 325 22.17 24.70 13.17
N LEU A 326 21.45 25.03 12.10
CA LEU A 326 20.86 26.35 11.92
C LEU A 326 19.98 26.73 13.11
N ARG A 327 19.25 25.81 13.71
CA ARG A 327 18.42 26.13 14.87
C ARG A 327 19.18 26.35 16.16
N ARG A 328 20.26 25.61 16.41
CA ARG A 328 21.01 25.71 17.67
C ARG A 328 22.12 26.75 17.65
N VAL A 329 22.67 27.08 16.47
CA VAL A 329 23.82 27.98 16.35
C VAL A 329 23.38 29.37 15.92
N GLU A 330 23.56 30.34 16.82
CA GLU A 330 23.35 31.77 16.55
C GLU A 330 24.51 32.38 15.75
N GLY A 331 24.29 33.52 15.10
CA GLY A 331 25.33 34.25 14.37
C GLY A 331 25.71 33.68 13.00
N ILE A 332 25.05 32.62 12.51
CA ILE A 332 25.19 32.16 11.12
C ILE A 332 24.62 33.24 10.17
N PRO A 333 25.36 33.67 9.13
CA PRO A 333 24.83 34.63 8.14
C PRO A 333 23.54 34.14 7.48
N GLU A 334 22.59 35.03 7.16
CA GLU A 334 21.33 34.66 6.49
C GLU A 334 20.57 33.47 7.14
N ARG A 335 20.72 33.24 8.45
CA ARG A 335 20.22 32.05 9.16
C ARG A 335 18.74 31.78 8.92
N ALA A 336 17.88 32.80 9.00
CA ALA A 336 16.43 32.65 8.79
C ALA A 336 16.12 32.14 7.37
N LYS A 337 16.72 32.76 6.35
CA LYS A 337 16.58 32.33 4.95
C LYS A 337 17.10 30.92 4.72
N ARG A 338 18.21 30.53 5.36
CA ARG A 338 18.76 29.17 5.27
C ARG A 338 17.88 28.12 5.95
N ILE A 339 17.17 28.49 7.01
CA ILE A 339 16.16 27.64 7.66
C ILE A 339 14.97 27.42 6.72
N GLU A 340 14.50 28.47 6.05
CA GLU A 340 13.43 28.36 5.04
C GLU A 340 13.86 27.49 3.86
N GLU A 341 15.07 27.70 3.32
CA GLU A 341 15.65 26.90 2.24
C GLU A 341 15.74 25.41 2.62
N ALA A 342 16.30 25.09 3.79
CA ALA A 342 16.41 23.71 4.25
C ALA A 342 15.04 23.04 4.41
N GLN A 343 14.05 23.76 4.95
CA GLN A 343 12.68 23.24 5.05
C GLN A 343 12.02 23.04 3.69
N GLN A 344 12.22 23.95 2.74
CA GLN A 344 11.72 23.82 1.37
C GLN A 344 12.33 22.60 0.68
N ILE A 345 13.64 22.38 0.81
CA ILE A 345 14.33 21.21 0.26
C ILE A 345 13.76 19.93 0.86
N LEU A 346 13.60 19.86 2.18
CA LEU A 346 13.05 18.68 2.85
C LEU A 346 11.61 18.40 2.40
N ARG A 347 10.75 19.43 2.33
CA ARG A 347 9.37 19.29 1.83
C ARG A 347 9.33 18.84 0.37
N ALA A 348 10.19 19.40 -0.48
CA ALA A 348 10.27 19.02 -1.90
C ALA A 348 10.72 17.57 -2.10
N ARG A 349 11.49 17.02 -1.14
CA ARG A 349 11.91 15.61 -1.15
C ARG A 349 10.84 14.68 -0.59
N LEU A 350 9.92 15.17 0.24
CA LEU A 350 8.86 14.35 0.80
C LEU A 350 7.78 14.05 -0.22
N THR A 351 7.49 12.78 -0.40
CA THR A 351 6.30 12.31 -1.10
C THR A 351 5.45 11.52 -0.12
N PHE A 352 4.25 12.03 0.14
CA PHE A 352 3.24 11.30 0.88
C PHE A 352 2.20 10.75 -0.08
N ALA A 353 1.98 9.45 -0.02
CA ALA A 353 0.90 8.83 -0.75
C ALA A 353 0.26 7.78 0.19
N GLY A 354 -1.03 7.97 0.52
CA GLY A 354 -1.70 7.21 1.57
C GLY A 354 -0.98 7.28 2.92
N THR A 355 -0.62 6.11 3.46
CA THR A 355 0.14 5.92 4.70
C THR A 355 1.65 5.80 4.49
N THR A 356 2.14 5.90 3.26
CA THR A 356 3.55 5.69 2.94
C THR A 356 4.30 7.01 2.86
N LEU A 357 5.47 7.03 3.50
CA LEU A 357 6.45 8.11 3.44
C LEU A 357 7.64 7.68 2.58
N ARG A 358 7.88 8.43 1.51
CA ARG A 358 9.04 8.25 0.63
C ARG A 358 9.81 9.56 0.50
N PHE A 359 11.14 9.47 0.44
CA PHE A 359 11.95 10.57 -0.06
C PHE A 359 12.20 10.36 -1.56
N SER A 360 11.99 11.39 -2.39
CA SER A 360 12.21 11.30 -3.83
C SER A 360 13.66 10.96 -4.18
N SER A 361 14.61 11.25 -3.29
CA SER A 361 16.04 10.94 -3.39
C SER A 361 16.47 9.66 -2.66
N GLU A 362 15.55 8.86 -2.07
CA GLU A 362 15.93 7.77 -1.17
C GLU A 362 16.80 6.67 -1.81
N GLU A 363 16.68 6.44 -3.12
CA GLU A 363 17.51 5.48 -3.87
C GLU A 363 18.99 5.92 -3.89
N GLU A 364 19.26 7.22 -3.96
CA GLU A 364 20.61 7.81 -4.02
C GLU A 364 21.14 8.21 -2.63
N ASP A 365 20.25 8.31 -1.63
CA ASP A 365 20.53 8.75 -0.26
C ASP A 365 20.92 7.62 0.71
N PHE A 366 20.98 6.36 0.26
CA PHE A 366 21.42 5.24 1.10
C PHE A 366 22.95 5.18 1.25
N TRP A 367 23.50 6.16 1.96
CA TRP A 367 24.94 6.26 2.23
C TRP A 367 25.31 5.40 3.44
N TRP A 368 25.23 4.08 3.25
CA TRP A 368 25.43 3.09 4.32
C TRP A 368 26.79 3.20 5.02
N TRP A 369 27.84 3.67 4.33
CA TRP A 369 29.17 3.91 4.92
C TRP A 369 29.17 5.08 5.91
N LEU A 370 28.15 5.94 5.87
CA LEU A 370 27.90 6.97 6.87
C LEU A 370 26.78 6.60 7.85
N MET A 371 26.32 5.34 7.84
CA MET A 371 25.22 4.81 8.66
C MET A 371 23.87 5.50 8.42
N ASP A 372 23.70 6.12 7.24
CA ASP A 372 22.47 6.79 6.84
C ASP A 372 21.57 5.88 6.01
N SER A 373 20.27 6.08 6.19
CA SER A 373 19.22 5.41 5.44
C SER A 373 17.97 6.28 5.41
N ALA A 374 17.08 6.03 4.47
CA ALA A 374 15.80 6.72 4.41
C ALA A 374 14.93 6.46 5.66
N ASP A 375 15.08 5.30 6.31
CA ASP A 375 14.42 5.01 7.59
C ASP A 375 14.96 5.90 8.73
N ALA A 376 16.29 6.03 8.82
CA ALA A 376 16.91 6.94 9.79
C ALA A 376 16.56 8.41 9.48
N ASN A 377 16.49 8.80 8.20
CA ASN A 377 16.14 10.15 7.78
C ASN A 377 14.69 10.49 8.15
N ALA A 378 13.74 9.56 7.98
CA ALA A 378 12.36 9.75 8.42
C ALA A 378 12.28 10.03 9.92
N ALA A 379 12.99 9.25 10.73
CA ALA A 379 13.03 9.42 12.18
C ALA A 379 13.73 10.72 12.62
N LYS A 380 14.91 11.01 12.05
CA LYS A 380 15.64 12.26 12.31
C LYS A 380 14.84 13.48 11.88
N LEU A 381 14.09 13.40 10.78
CA LEU A 381 13.23 14.50 10.32
C LEU A 381 12.09 14.77 11.31
N ILE A 382 11.44 13.73 11.83
CA ILE A 382 10.42 13.86 12.90
C ILE A 382 11.01 14.60 14.09
N LEU A 383 12.19 14.18 14.57
CA LEU A 383 12.90 14.83 15.67
C LEU A 383 13.25 16.29 15.35
N ALA A 384 13.78 16.53 14.15
CA ALA A 384 14.19 17.84 13.70
C ALA A 384 13.03 18.79 13.43
N THR A 385 11.79 18.34 13.31
CA THR A 385 10.63 19.21 13.04
C THR A 385 9.57 19.16 14.13
N LEU A 386 9.80 18.38 15.19
CA LEU A 386 8.85 18.14 16.27
C LEU A 386 8.31 19.44 16.89
N ASP A 387 9.18 20.43 17.08
CA ASP A 387 8.87 21.72 17.70
C ASP A 387 8.54 22.84 16.71
N GLU A 388 8.45 22.54 15.41
CA GLU A 388 8.19 23.54 14.40
C GLU A 388 6.70 23.74 14.14
N PRO A 389 6.18 24.97 14.32
CA PRO A 389 4.78 25.26 14.03
C PRO A 389 4.40 24.90 12.60
N GLY A 390 5.27 25.17 11.63
CA GLY A 390 5.01 24.90 10.22
C GLY A 390 4.89 23.41 9.85
N TRP A 391 5.36 22.49 10.70
CA TRP A 391 5.33 21.05 10.44
C TRP A 391 4.26 20.31 11.25
N LYS A 392 3.49 21.01 12.09
CA LYS A 392 2.50 20.41 12.99
C LYS A 392 1.51 19.50 12.26
N GLU A 393 1.08 19.88 11.07
CA GLU A 393 0.12 19.12 10.25
C GLU A 393 0.76 17.91 9.55
N ASP A 394 2.06 17.96 9.27
CA ASP A 394 2.80 16.90 8.56
C ASP A 394 3.36 15.84 9.52
N LEU A 395 3.68 16.21 10.77
CA LEU A 395 4.26 15.31 11.78
C LEU A 395 3.50 13.99 11.95
N PRO A 396 2.15 13.96 12.04
CA PRO A 396 1.41 12.71 12.15
C PRO A 396 1.61 11.81 10.93
N ARG A 397 1.65 12.40 9.73
CA ARG A 397 1.88 11.69 8.48
C ARG A 397 3.32 11.18 8.38
N LEU A 398 4.29 11.95 8.87
CA LEU A 398 5.69 11.51 8.99
C LEU A 398 5.80 10.30 9.92
N VAL A 399 5.12 10.31 11.07
CA VAL A 399 5.12 9.19 12.04
C VAL A 399 4.48 7.94 11.45
N VAL A 400 3.26 8.04 10.91
CA VAL A 400 2.57 6.91 10.25
C VAL A 400 3.40 6.38 9.10
N GLY A 401 3.93 7.27 8.28
CA GLY A 401 4.79 6.92 7.17
C GLY A 401 6.09 6.25 7.59
N SER A 402 6.72 6.72 8.67
CA SER A 402 7.90 6.08 9.25
C SER A 402 7.59 4.67 9.77
N LEU A 403 6.48 4.49 10.49
CA LEU A 403 6.03 3.19 10.98
C LEU A 403 5.73 2.21 9.83
N ALA A 404 5.10 2.68 8.75
CA ALA A 404 4.79 1.87 7.57
C ALA A 404 6.05 1.35 6.85
N ARG A 405 7.22 1.97 7.07
CA ARG A 405 8.50 1.52 6.50
C ARG A 405 9.12 0.33 7.22
N GLN A 406 8.61 -0.05 8.40
CA GLN A 406 9.11 -1.21 9.13
C GLN A 406 8.90 -2.51 8.36
N LYS A 407 9.93 -3.36 8.34
CA LYS A 407 9.85 -4.74 7.83
C LYS A 407 9.93 -5.69 9.01
N ARG A 408 8.91 -6.53 9.19
CA ARG A 408 8.81 -7.47 10.33
C ARG A 408 8.93 -6.76 11.70
N GLY A 409 8.43 -5.52 11.77
CA GLY A 409 8.37 -4.72 13.00
C GLY A 409 9.66 -3.99 13.39
N ALA A 410 10.65 -3.88 12.50
CA ALA A 410 11.88 -3.11 12.70
C ALA A 410 12.29 -2.38 11.40
N TRP A 411 13.11 -1.34 11.51
CA TRP A 411 13.74 -0.66 10.37
C TRP A 411 15.06 -1.31 9.98
N LEU A 412 15.67 -0.87 8.86
CA LEU A 412 16.79 -1.56 8.24
C LEU A 412 18.04 -1.70 9.12
N THR A 413 18.47 -0.64 9.82
CA THR A 413 19.76 -0.58 10.53
C THR A 413 19.59 -0.39 12.04
N THR A 414 20.59 -0.76 12.83
CA THR A 414 20.66 -0.45 14.27
C THR A 414 20.46 1.04 14.54
N THR A 415 21.14 1.90 13.78
CA THR A 415 20.97 3.36 13.86
C THR A 415 19.54 3.82 13.55
N ALA A 416 18.91 3.29 12.49
CA ALA A 416 17.55 3.66 12.11
C ALA A 416 16.53 3.21 13.17
N ASN A 417 16.72 2.03 13.75
CA ASN A 417 15.91 1.54 14.85
C ASN A 417 16.05 2.41 16.10
N LEU A 418 17.26 2.87 16.44
CA LEU A 418 17.44 3.80 17.55
C LEU A 418 16.77 5.14 17.27
N TRP A 419 17.08 5.79 16.15
CA TRP A 419 16.46 7.08 15.80
C TRP A 419 14.94 6.97 15.74
N GLY A 420 14.42 5.88 15.18
CA GLY A 420 12.99 5.56 15.14
C GLY A 420 12.40 5.50 16.55
N SER A 421 13.01 4.76 17.48
CA SER A 421 12.56 4.70 18.88
C SER A 421 12.50 6.07 19.53
N LEU A 422 13.56 6.89 19.36
CA LEU A 422 13.65 8.21 19.96
C LEU A 422 12.61 9.17 19.38
N ALA A 423 12.41 9.13 18.06
CA ALA A 423 11.41 9.93 17.37
C ALA A 423 9.99 9.62 17.87
N LEU A 424 9.66 8.34 18.01
CA LEU A 424 8.36 7.91 18.50
C LEU A 424 8.16 8.23 19.98
N ASP A 425 9.17 8.02 20.82
CA ASP A 425 9.11 8.37 22.24
C ASP A 425 8.87 9.87 22.44
N LYS A 426 9.57 10.73 21.69
CA LYS A 426 9.39 12.19 21.78
C LYS A 426 8.05 12.64 21.19
N PHE A 427 7.60 12.02 20.11
CA PHE A 427 6.28 12.27 19.56
C PHE A 427 5.17 11.89 20.56
N ALA A 428 5.26 10.70 21.15
CA ALA A 428 4.32 10.20 22.15
C ALA A 428 4.30 11.09 23.40
N ALA A 429 5.48 11.47 23.91
CA ALA A 429 5.59 12.37 25.05
C ALA A 429 4.95 13.74 24.79
N LYS A 430 5.01 14.23 23.54
CA LYS A 430 4.46 15.53 23.15
C LYS A 430 2.95 15.49 22.85
N PHE A 431 2.47 14.46 22.17
CA PHE A 431 1.12 14.43 21.61
C PHE A 431 0.21 13.36 22.24
N GLU A 432 0.73 12.36 22.95
CA GLU A 432 0.01 11.14 23.36
C GLU A 432 0.16 10.80 24.87
N ALA A 433 0.57 11.78 25.67
CA ALA A 433 0.83 11.59 27.10
C ALA A 433 -0.43 11.21 27.90
N GLU A 434 -1.59 11.75 27.52
CA GLU A 434 -2.85 11.51 28.19
C GLU A 434 -3.57 10.30 27.59
N LYS A 435 -4.06 9.39 28.45
CA LYS A 435 -4.80 8.20 28.01
C LYS A 435 -6.18 8.62 27.49
N VAL A 436 -6.50 8.20 26.26
CA VAL A 436 -7.82 8.43 25.67
C VAL A 436 -8.91 7.67 26.41
N GLY A 437 -10.00 8.35 26.75
CA GLY A 437 -11.20 7.78 27.37
C GLY A 437 -12.48 8.47 26.91
N GLY A 438 -13.63 8.12 27.48
CA GLY A 438 -14.91 8.74 27.13
C GLY A 438 -15.48 8.26 25.80
N ARG A 439 -16.08 9.17 25.02
CA ARG A 439 -16.86 8.84 23.82
C ARG A 439 -16.50 9.76 22.65
N SER A 440 -16.38 9.18 21.47
CA SER A 440 -16.26 9.94 20.21
C SER A 440 -17.52 9.75 19.37
N THR A 441 -18.09 10.82 18.83
CA THR A 441 -19.29 10.78 17.99
C THR A 441 -18.99 11.36 16.63
N ALA A 442 -19.51 10.75 15.56
CA ALA A 442 -19.33 11.22 14.19
C ALA A 442 -20.69 11.28 13.48
N SER A 443 -20.92 12.35 12.72
CA SER A 443 -22.13 12.55 11.92
C SER A 443 -21.86 13.35 10.66
N THR A 444 -22.64 13.09 9.61
CA THR A 444 -22.71 13.87 8.36
C THR A 444 -24.01 14.68 8.26
N GLY A 445 -24.72 14.87 9.38
CA GLY A 445 -26.07 15.47 9.44
C GLY A 445 -27.21 14.45 9.62
N ALA A 446 -26.89 13.16 9.60
CA ALA A 446 -27.80 12.06 9.96
C ALA A 446 -27.64 11.66 11.45
N ALA A 447 -28.32 10.58 11.87
CA ALA A 447 -28.18 10.04 13.22
C ALA A 447 -26.70 9.79 13.55
N PRO A 448 -26.15 10.40 14.62
CA PRO A 448 -24.74 10.29 14.94
C PRO A 448 -24.38 8.86 15.34
N GLN A 449 -23.23 8.39 14.88
CA GLN A 449 -22.66 7.14 15.36
C GLN A 449 -21.61 7.42 16.42
N ALA A 450 -21.58 6.57 17.44
CA ALA A 450 -20.70 6.75 18.59
C ALA A 450 -19.73 5.59 18.76
N PHE A 451 -18.54 5.92 19.24
CA PHE A 451 -17.49 5.03 19.63
C PHE A 451 -17.20 5.22 21.12
N ASP A 452 -17.32 4.13 21.88
CA ASP A 452 -17.06 4.12 23.32
C ASP A 452 -15.65 3.57 23.60
N TRP A 453 -14.78 4.42 24.12
CA TRP A 453 -13.39 4.08 24.42
C TRP A 453 -13.25 3.13 25.61
N SER A 454 -14.26 3.03 26.49
CA SER A 454 -14.27 2.06 27.58
C SER A 454 -14.50 0.64 27.06
N ALA A 455 -15.34 0.49 26.04
CA ALA A 455 -15.64 -0.79 25.41
C ALA A 455 -14.53 -1.24 24.45
N LYS A 456 -13.87 -0.30 23.75
CA LYS A 456 -12.82 -0.57 22.76
C LYS A 456 -11.62 0.38 22.93
N PRO A 457 -10.77 0.16 23.94
CA PRO A 457 -9.66 1.06 24.27
C PRO A 457 -8.57 1.12 23.20
N GLU A 458 -8.43 0.08 22.38
CA GLU A 458 -7.44 0.02 21.28
C GLU A 458 -7.89 0.78 20.01
N GLY A 459 -9.09 1.37 20.01
CA GLY A 459 -9.66 2.07 18.86
C GLY A 459 -10.55 1.19 17.97
N GLY A 460 -10.99 1.75 16.85
CA GLY A 460 -11.92 1.08 15.93
C GLY A 460 -12.38 1.97 14.78
N ARG A 461 -13.46 1.57 14.10
CA ARG A 461 -13.98 2.26 12.90
C ARG A 461 -15.47 2.53 13.02
N ILE A 462 -15.88 3.72 12.58
CA ILE A 462 -17.26 4.12 12.34
C ILE A 462 -17.43 4.28 10.82
N THR A 463 -18.55 3.81 10.26
CA THR A 463 -18.89 4.02 8.85
C THR A 463 -20.17 4.83 8.75
N LEU A 464 -20.11 5.94 8.02
CA LEU A 464 -21.23 6.85 7.79
C LEU A 464 -21.57 6.85 6.30
N PRO A 465 -22.86 6.87 5.92
CA PRO A 465 -23.25 7.05 4.52
C PRO A 465 -22.88 8.46 4.05
N TRP A 466 -22.80 8.64 2.72
CA TRP A 466 -22.71 9.97 2.14
C TRP A 466 -23.93 10.84 2.52
N PRO A 467 -23.75 12.14 2.81
CA PRO A 467 -24.88 13.06 2.92
C PRO A 467 -25.58 13.20 1.57
N ALA A 468 -26.86 13.59 1.58
CA ALA A 468 -27.68 13.72 0.36
C ALA A 468 -27.18 14.80 -0.63
N GLY A 469 -26.29 15.70 -0.19
CA GLY A 469 -25.68 16.75 -0.99
C GLY A 469 -24.32 17.14 -0.41
N GLN A 470 -23.98 18.43 -0.46
CA GLN A 470 -22.86 18.94 0.33
C GLN A 470 -23.20 18.86 1.81
N GLY A 471 -22.25 18.40 2.60
CA GLY A 471 -22.38 18.34 4.05
C GLY A 471 -21.05 18.53 4.75
N THR A 472 -21.08 18.38 6.07
CA THR A 472 -19.89 18.46 6.91
C THR A 472 -19.84 17.21 7.76
N LEU A 473 -18.73 16.48 7.69
CA LEU A 473 -18.41 15.48 8.70
C LEU A 473 -18.03 16.24 9.97
N ALA A 474 -18.86 16.12 11.01
CA ALA A 474 -18.55 16.59 12.36
C ALA A 474 -18.18 15.39 13.22
N VAL A 475 -16.99 15.45 13.83
CA VAL A 475 -16.53 14.48 14.82
C VAL A 475 -16.29 15.20 16.13
N GLN A 476 -16.93 14.76 17.21
CA GLN A 476 -16.75 15.30 18.55
C GLN A 476 -16.17 14.24 19.47
N HIS A 477 -15.19 14.61 20.29
CA HIS A 477 -14.69 13.81 21.39
C HIS A 477 -15.12 14.44 22.72
N GLU A 478 -15.68 13.62 23.58
CA GLU A 478 -16.09 13.95 24.95
C GLU A 478 -15.41 12.97 25.89
N GLY A 479 -14.29 13.38 26.48
CA GLY A 479 -13.46 12.51 27.30
C GLY A 479 -12.09 13.09 27.59
N ALA A 480 -11.29 12.31 28.32
CA ALA A 480 -9.88 12.60 28.55
C ALA A 480 -9.05 12.18 27.33
N GLY A 481 -7.93 12.88 27.10
CA GLY A 481 -7.00 12.60 26.01
C GLY A 481 -7.46 13.08 24.63
N LYS A 482 -6.60 12.86 23.63
CA LYS A 482 -6.77 13.37 22.26
C LYS A 482 -6.54 12.25 21.24
N PRO A 483 -7.58 11.49 20.85
CA PRO A 483 -7.41 10.39 19.92
C PRO A 483 -6.99 10.85 18.52
N TRP A 484 -6.40 9.93 17.78
CA TRP A 484 -6.13 10.10 16.35
C TRP A 484 -7.31 9.65 15.51
N LEU A 485 -7.58 10.45 14.48
CA LEU A 485 -8.71 10.35 13.58
C LEU A 485 -8.17 10.21 12.15
N THR A 486 -8.48 9.09 11.49
CA THR A 486 -8.29 8.93 10.05
C THR A 486 -9.65 8.86 9.37
N VAL A 487 -9.95 9.85 8.54
CA VAL A 487 -11.15 9.90 7.70
C VAL A 487 -10.80 9.40 6.31
N GLN A 488 -11.54 8.42 5.80
CA GLN A 488 -11.46 7.96 4.41
C GLN A 488 -12.80 8.19 3.73
N SER A 489 -12.79 8.83 2.56
CA SER A 489 -13.97 8.91 1.70
C SER A 489 -13.95 7.77 0.69
N LEU A 490 -15.05 7.03 0.60
CA LEU A 490 -15.20 5.91 -0.33
C LEU A 490 -16.35 6.16 -1.29
N ALA A 491 -16.12 6.00 -2.59
CA ALA A 491 -17.22 6.01 -3.56
C ALA A 491 -16.96 5.07 -4.75
N ALA A 492 -18.04 4.58 -5.35
CA ALA A 492 -17.99 3.82 -6.59
C ALA A 492 -18.10 4.80 -7.77
N VAL A 493 -16.95 5.24 -8.28
CA VAL A 493 -16.87 6.20 -9.39
C VAL A 493 -16.39 5.47 -10.65
N PRO A 494 -17.16 5.47 -11.75
CA PRO A 494 -16.72 4.90 -13.02
C PRO A 494 -15.45 5.59 -13.51
N LEU A 495 -14.44 4.81 -13.88
CA LEU A 495 -13.20 5.37 -14.39
C LEU A 495 -13.40 5.82 -15.85
N ALA A 496 -13.33 7.13 -16.10
CA ALA A 496 -13.50 7.68 -17.45
C ALA A 496 -12.17 7.82 -18.23
N ALA A 497 -11.04 8.00 -17.52
CA ALA A 497 -9.72 8.17 -18.09
C ALA A 497 -8.67 7.42 -17.26
N PRO A 498 -7.50 7.05 -17.83
CA PRO A 498 -6.45 6.37 -17.09
C PRO A 498 -5.97 7.15 -15.87
N LEU A 499 -5.75 6.46 -14.75
CA LEU A 499 -5.11 7.01 -13.55
C LEU A 499 -3.67 6.53 -13.45
N ARG A 500 -2.78 7.43 -13.00
CA ARG A 500 -1.35 7.17 -12.90
C ARG A 500 -0.82 7.66 -11.56
N ALA A 501 -0.33 6.74 -10.75
CA ALA A 501 0.35 7.02 -9.49
C ALA A 501 1.51 6.03 -9.34
N GLY A 502 2.71 6.34 -9.86
CA GLY A 502 3.84 5.39 -9.88
C GLY A 502 3.80 4.37 -11.01
N TYR A 503 2.62 4.04 -11.56
CA TYR A 503 2.48 3.24 -12.78
C TYR A 503 1.59 3.92 -13.82
N ALA A 504 1.87 3.66 -15.09
CA ALA A 504 0.93 3.82 -16.18
C ALA A 504 0.62 2.45 -16.78
N ILE A 505 -0.64 2.20 -17.13
CA ILE A 505 -1.06 0.96 -17.78
C ILE A 505 -1.91 1.25 -19.01
N ASN A 506 -1.67 0.49 -20.07
CA ASN A 506 -2.48 0.49 -21.28
C ASN A 506 -2.96 -0.93 -21.58
N ARG A 507 -4.22 -1.06 -21.98
CA ARG A 507 -4.83 -2.35 -22.37
C ARG A 507 -5.28 -2.27 -23.81
N SER A 508 -4.88 -3.25 -24.59
CA SER A 508 -5.33 -3.43 -25.98
C SER A 508 -5.80 -4.86 -26.20
N VAL A 509 -6.71 -5.03 -27.16
CA VAL A 509 -7.27 -6.34 -27.51
C VAL A 509 -7.10 -6.60 -29.00
N SER A 510 -6.84 -7.85 -29.36
CA SER A 510 -6.74 -8.30 -30.74
C SER A 510 -7.42 -9.67 -30.91
N ALA A 511 -7.89 -9.96 -32.12
CA ALA A 511 -8.49 -11.26 -32.45
C ALA A 511 -7.41 -12.31 -32.70
N VAL A 512 -7.50 -13.43 -31.99
CA VAL A 512 -6.78 -14.67 -32.30
C VAL A 512 -7.64 -15.52 -33.22
N GLU A 513 -8.93 -15.64 -32.89
CA GLU A 513 -9.96 -16.28 -33.68
C GLU A 513 -11.23 -15.44 -33.58
N GLN A 514 -11.80 -15.06 -34.71
CA GLN A 514 -13.02 -14.26 -34.76
C GLN A 514 -13.87 -14.68 -35.94
N LYS A 515 -15.12 -15.10 -35.68
CA LYS A 515 -16.07 -15.52 -36.73
C LYS A 515 -16.41 -14.40 -37.71
N GLU A 516 -16.69 -13.20 -37.19
CA GLU A 516 -17.05 -12.02 -37.98
C GLU A 516 -16.10 -10.86 -37.63
N LYS A 517 -15.33 -10.38 -38.61
CA LYS A 517 -14.31 -9.34 -38.37
C LYS A 517 -14.95 -8.08 -37.75
N GLY A 518 -14.44 -7.66 -36.60
CA GLY A 518 -14.90 -6.46 -35.89
C GLY A 518 -16.10 -6.69 -34.97
N ARG A 519 -16.61 -7.92 -34.87
CA ARG A 519 -17.70 -8.29 -33.96
C ARG A 519 -17.33 -9.54 -33.17
N TRP A 520 -17.47 -9.48 -31.86
CA TRP A 520 -17.24 -10.64 -31.01
C TRP A 520 -18.49 -11.51 -30.91
N SER A 521 -18.31 -12.81 -31.05
CA SER A 521 -19.35 -13.82 -30.92
C SER A 521 -18.91 -14.93 -29.98
N ARG A 522 -19.86 -15.70 -29.45
CA ARG A 522 -19.58 -16.89 -28.65
C ARG A 522 -18.64 -17.84 -29.40
N GLY A 523 -17.60 -18.29 -28.72
CA GLY A 523 -16.54 -19.16 -29.24
C GLY A 523 -15.29 -18.42 -29.71
N ASP A 524 -15.39 -17.11 -30.00
CA ASP A 524 -14.24 -16.30 -30.43
C ASP A 524 -13.16 -16.23 -29.34
N VAL A 525 -11.91 -16.08 -29.77
CA VAL A 525 -10.72 -15.98 -28.91
C VAL A 525 -10.09 -14.61 -29.07
N MET A 526 -9.98 -13.88 -27.95
CA MET A 526 -9.28 -12.61 -27.89
C MET A 526 -7.91 -12.77 -27.22
N ARG A 527 -6.94 -11.99 -27.68
CA ARG A 527 -5.67 -11.76 -27.01
C ARG A 527 -5.66 -10.36 -26.41
N VAL A 528 -5.43 -10.31 -25.11
CA VAL A 528 -5.28 -9.07 -24.37
C VAL A 528 -3.79 -8.79 -24.21
N ARG A 529 -3.40 -7.56 -24.50
CA ARG A 529 -2.05 -7.04 -24.30
C ARG A 529 -2.07 -5.91 -23.28
N LEU A 530 -1.27 -6.08 -22.23
CA LEU A 530 -1.12 -5.15 -21.12
C LEU A 530 0.28 -4.56 -21.15
N GLU A 531 0.37 -3.23 -21.25
CA GLU A 531 1.63 -2.49 -21.28
C GLU A 531 1.73 -1.63 -20.02
N ILE A 532 2.73 -1.90 -19.19
CA ILE A 532 2.98 -1.21 -17.93
C ILE A 532 4.23 -0.34 -18.06
N VAL A 533 4.16 0.90 -17.57
CA VAL A 533 5.31 1.77 -17.36
C VAL A 533 5.45 2.01 -15.87
N ALA A 534 6.47 1.41 -15.25
CA ALA A 534 6.82 1.60 -13.85
C ALA A 534 7.76 2.81 -13.71
N GLN A 535 7.44 3.76 -12.83
CA GLN A 535 8.25 4.95 -12.60
C GLN A 535 9.43 4.71 -11.66
N SER A 536 9.36 3.69 -10.80
CA SER A 536 10.42 3.26 -9.88
C SER A 536 10.39 1.75 -9.70
N ASP A 537 11.46 1.23 -9.13
CA ASP A 537 11.56 -0.17 -8.72
C ASP A 537 10.61 -0.45 -7.55
N MET A 538 9.83 -1.54 -7.63
CA MET A 538 8.90 -1.93 -6.56
C MET A 538 8.88 -3.44 -6.37
N SER A 539 8.75 -3.89 -5.13
CA SER A 539 8.54 -5.30 -4.80
C SER A 539 7.05 -5.62 -4.61
N TRP A 540 6.64 -6.85 -4.90
CA TRP A 540 5.28 -7.36 -4.72
C TRP A 540 4.23 -6.51 -5.43
N VAL A 541 4.31 -6.51 -6.75
CA VAL A 541 3.40 -5.78 -7.63
C VAL A 541 2.39 -6.75 -8.21
N VAL A 542 1.10 -6.42 -8.12
CA VAL A 542 0.02 -7.18 -8.74
C VAL A 542 -0.53 -6.43 -9.93
N LEU A 543 -0.63 -7.13 -11.07
CA LEU A 543 -1.40 -6.72 -12.22
C LEU A 543 -2.69 -7.53 -12.23
N SER A 544 -3.84 -6.87 -12.31
CA SER A 544 -5.17 -7.48 -12.31
C SER A 544 -5.99 -6.93 -13.48
N ASP A 545 -6.35 -7.81 -14.42
CA ASP A 545 -7.23 -7.49 -15.54
C ASP A 545 -8.53 -8.30 -15.48
N PRO A 546 -9.68 -7.66 -15.26
CA PRO A 546 -10.98 -8.33 -15.21
C PRO A 546 -11.34 -9.00 -16.54
N VAL A 547 -12.04 -10.15 -16.47
CA VAL A 547 -12.51 -10.87 -17.66
C VAL A 547 -14.05 -10.82 -17.80
N PRO A 548 -14.60 -10.88 -19.02
CA PRO A 548 -16.06 -10.90 -19.21
C PRO A 548 -16.71 -12.09 -18.52
N GLY A 549 -17.93 -11.93 -17.98
CA GLY A 549 -18.66 -13.02 -17.33
C GLY A 549 -18.80 -14.24 -18.24
N GLY A 550 -18.38 -15.41 -17.76
CA GLY A 550 -18.43 -16.67 -18.53
C GLY A 550 -17.29 -16.90 -19.52
N ALA A 551 -16.36 -15.96 -19.68
CA ALA A 551 -15.16 -16.20 -20.45
C ALA A 551 -14.24 -17.26 -19.79
N THR A 552 -13.46 -17.97 -20.61
CA THR A 552 -12.45 -18.93 -20.14
C THR A 552 -11.07 -18.40 -20.46
N LEU A 553 -10.23 -18.26 -19.43
CA LEU A 553 -8.81 -17.96 -19.58
C LEU A 553 -8.06 -19.18 -20.10
N LEU A 554 -7.32 -19.02 -21.20
CA LEU A 554 -6.57 -20.10 -21.83
C LEU A 554 -5.17 -20.23 -21.22
N GLY A 555 -4.51 -21.37 -21.44
CA GLY A 555 -3.13 -21.62 -21.00
C GLY A 555 -3.04 -22.20 -19.58
N SER A 556 -4.12 -22.82 -19.10
CA SER A 556 -4.17 -23.47 -17.77
C SER A 556 -3.56 -24.88 -17.74
N GLY A 557 -3.27 -25.45 -18.92
CA GLY A 557 -2.76 -26.82 -19.08
C GLY A 557 -3.82 -27.92 -18.91
N LEU A 558 -5.07 -27.56 -18.61
CA LEU A 558 -6.20 -28.48 -18.46
C LEU A 558 -7.10 -28.44 -19.71
N GLY A 559 -7.66 -29.59 -20.11
CA GLY A 559 -8.83 -29.61 -21.01
C GLY A 559 -8.60 -29.45 -22.52
N ARG A 560 -7.43 -29.81 -23.07
CA ARG A 560 -7.09 -29.56 -24.49
C ARG A 560 -7.20 -28.09 -24.88
N ASP A 561 -6.83 -27.17 -23.97
CA ASP A 561 -6.53 -25.79 -24.35
C ASP A 561 -5.58 -25.82 -25.55
N SER A 562 -6.04 -25.29 -26.70
CA SER A 562 -5.24 -25.30 -27.91
C SER A 562 -3.97 -24.50 -27.64
N ALA A 563 -2.82 -25.15 -27.48
CA ALA A 563 -1.51 -24.50 -27.41
C ALA A 563 -1.29 -23.53 -28.59
N LEU A 564 -2.02 -23.73 -29.70
CA LEU A 564 -2.14 -22.83 -30.85
C LEU A 564 -2.76 -21.46 -30.51
N ALA A 565 -3.76 -21.39 -29.64
CA ALA A 565 -4.45 -20.14 -29.29
C ALA A 565 -3.59 -19.23 -28.38
N THR A 566 -2.74 -19.84 -27.54
CA THR A 566 -1.76 -19.14 -26.69
C THR A 566 -0.42 -18.95 -27.42
N HIS A 567 -0.26 -19.48 -28.63
CA HIS A 567 0.98 -19.37 -29.40
C HIS A 567 1.26 -17.91 -29.77
N GLY A 568 2.47 -17.43 -29.44
CA GLY A 568 2.91 -16.07 -29.74
C GLY A 568 2.46 -15.01 -28.73
N GLU A 569 1.93 -15.39 -27.56
CA GLU A 569 1.81 -14.46 -26.43
C GLU A 569 3.18 -13.89 -26.08
N LYS A 570 3.28 -12.56 -26.00
CA LYS A 570 4.53 -11.87 -25.68
C LYS A 570 4.64 -11.53 -24.20
N ARG A 571 5.87 -11.65 -23.71
CA ARG A 571 6.30 -11.12 -22.42
C ARG A 571 7.60 -10.38 -22.60
N GLU A 572 7.62 -9.09 -22.26
CA GLU A 572 8.77 -8.22 -22.41
C GLU A 572 9.01 -7.46 -21.11
N GLY A 573 10.26 -7.13 -20.81
CA GLY A 573 10.66 -6.49 -19.56
C GLY A 573 11.40 -7.45 -18.61
N SER A 574 11.90 -6.89 -17.51
CA SER A 574 12.75 -7.59 -16.53
C SER A 574 12.05 -7.86 -15.19
N GLY A 575 10.70 -7.80 -15.16
CA GLY A 575 9.92 -8.14 -13.98
C GLY A 575 10.04 -9.61 -13.57
N TRP A 576 10.13 -9.87 -12.26
CA TRP A 576 10.26 -11.21 -11.68
C TRP A 576 8.86 -11.74 -11.33
N LEU A 577 8.24 -12.45 -12.28
CA LEU A 577 6.92 -13.03 -12.09
C LEU A 577 6.98 -14.17 -11.06
N ALA A 578 6.20 -14.04 -10.00
CA ALA A 578 6.02 -15.02 -8.93
C ALA A 578 4.92 -16.02 -9.26
N TYR A 579 3.77 -15.52 -9.74
CA TYR A 579 2.56 -16.33 -9.88
C TYR A 579 1.58 -15.71 -10.88
N GLU A 580 0.80 -16.57 -11.54
CA GLU A 580 -0.35 -16.16 -12.36
C GLU A 580 -1.62 -16.83 -11.86
N GLU A 581 -2.64 -16.02 -11.64
CA GLU A 581 -3.97 -16.47 -11.30
C GLU A 581 -4.89 -16.37 -12.52
N ARG A 582 -5.58 -17.47 -12.82
CA ARG A 582 -6.65 -17.52 -13.83
C ARG A 582 -7.96 -17.85 -13.14
N SER A 583 -8.70 -16.82 -12.73
CA SER A 583 -9.99 -16.95 -12.04
C SER A 583 -11.16 -16.64 -12.98
N PHE A 584 -12.40 -16.89 -12.54
CA PHE A 584 -13.61 -16.45 -13.26
C PHE A 584 -13.81 -14.93 -13.21
N GLU A 585 -13.12 -14.23 -12.30
CA GLU A 585 -13.25 -12.77 -12.12
C GLU A 585 -12.23 -12.00 -12.96
N ALA A 586 -10.98 -12.43 -12.93
CA ALA A 586 -9.86 -11.72 -13.51
C ALA A 586 -8.68 -12.66 -13.82
N TRP A 587 -7.86 -12.23 -14.76
CA TRP A 587 -6.49 -12.70 -14.90
C TRP A 587 -5.57 -11.83 -14.06
N ARG A 588 -4.70 -12.43 -13.25
CA ARG A 588 -3.74 -11.69 -12.42
C ARG A 588 -2.33 -12.21 -12.58
N ALA A 589 -1.37 -11.30 -12.57
CA ALA A 589 0.06 -11.59 -12.52
C ALA A 589 0.69 -10.91 -11.30
N TYR A 590 1.39 -11.70 -10.50
CA TYR A 590 2.05 -11.26 -9.28
C TYR A 590 3.56 -11.25 -9.51
N TYR A 591 4.20 -10.12 -9.29
CA TYR A 591 5.64 -9.94 -9.45
C TYR A 591 6.29 -9.78 -8.07
N GLU A 592 7.29 -10.58 -7.74
CA GLU A 592 8.11 -10.36 -6.53
C GLU A 592 8.84 -9.01 -6.63
N HIS A 593 9.24 -8.64 -7.85
CA HIS A 593 9.90 -7.40 -8.17
C HIS A 593 9.54 -6.94 -9.58
N LEU A 594 9.12 -5.69 -9.73
CA LEU A 594 8.90 -5.03 -11.02
C LEU A 594 9.80 -3.79 -11.09
N PRO A 595 10.91 -3.84 -11.83
CA PRO A 595 11.84 -2.71 -11.91
C PRO A 595 11.24 -1.55 -12.72
N ARG A 596 11.80 -0.36 -12.56
CA ARG A 596 11.49 0.82 -13.36
C ARG A 596 11.65 0.52 -14.85
N GLY A 597 10.73 1.02 -15.65
CA GLY A 597 10.76 0.87 -17.10
C GLY A 597 9.47 0.30 -17.67
N LYS A 598 9.57 -0.21 -18.90
CA LYS A 598 8.42 -0.76 -19.63
C LYS A 598 8.36 -2.27 -19.49
N HIS A 599 7.17 -2.78 -19.24
CA HIS A 599 6.87 -4.21 -19.15
C HIS A 599 5.63 -4.51 -19.97
N VAL A 600 5.61 -5.68 -20.60
CA VAL A 600 4.51 -6.13 -21.45
C VAL A 600 4.16 -7.54 -21.08
N ILE A 601 2.87 -7.82 -20.98
CA ILE A 601 2.36 -9.18 -20.83
C ILE A 601 1.08 -9.37 -21.63
N GLU A 602 0.98 -10.52 -22.29
CA GLU A 602 -0.18 -10.92 -23.07
C GLU A 602 -0.79 -12.20 -22.51
N TYR A 603 -2.11 -12.31 -22.61
CA TYR A 603 -2.84 -13.52 -22.30
C TYR A 603 -4.08 -13.64 -23.21
N SER A 604 -4.55 -14.86 -23.43
CA SER A 604 -5.69 -15.14 -24.31
C SER A 604 -6.89 -15.70 -23.54
N LEU A 605 -8.10 -15.34 -23.97
CA LEU A 605 -9.35 -15.83 -23.39
C LEU A 605 -10.39 -16.13 -24.48
N ARG A 606 -11.24 -17.13 -24.23
CA ARG A 606 -12.37 -17.48 -25.08
C ARG A 606 -13.67 -16.93 -24.50
N LEU A 607 -14.50 -16.35 -25.37
CA LEU A 607 -15.83 -15.84 -25.01
C LEU A 607 -16.87 -16.97 -25.07
N ASN A 608 -17.57 -17.27 -23.97
CA ASN A 608 -18.57 -18.37 -23.98
C ASN A 608 -20.01 -17.93 -23.71
N ASN A 609 -20.22 -16.71 -23.19
CA ASN A 609 -21.55 -16.21 -22.87
C ASN A 609 -21.90 -14.99 -23.72
N PRO A 610 -22.99 -15.05 -24.49
CA PRO A 610 -23.52 -13.90 -25.22
C PRO A 610 -24.08 -12.84 -24.28
N GLY A 611 -23.99 -11.58 -24.68
CA GLY A 611 -24.52 -10.45 -23.94
C GLY A 611 -23.61 -9.23 -23.93
N ARG A 612 -24.03 -8.22 -23.16
CA ARG A 612 -23.23 -7.05 -22.81
C ARG A 612 -22.65 -7.24 -21.42
N LEU A 613 -21.34 -7.46 -21.37
CA LEU A 613 -20.62 -7.85 -20.15
C LEU A 613 -19.72 -6.71 -19.68
N ALA A 614 -19.96 -6.21 -18.48
CA ALA A 614 -19.20 -5.13 -17.88
C ALA A 614 -17.80 -5.60 -17.46
N LEU A 615 -16.84 -4.70 -17.62
CA LEU A 615 -15.45 -4.89 -17.21
C LEU A 615 -15.04 -3.75 -16.28
N PRO A 616 -14.71 -4.03 -15.01
CA PRO A 616 -14.03 -3.07 -14.15
C PRO A 616 -12.68 -2.65 -14.76
N PRO A 617 -12.08 -1.55 -14.29
CA PRO A 617 -10.77 -1.11 -14.77
C PRO A 617 -9.66 -2.15 -14.56
N THR A 618 -8.73 -2.18 -15.52
CA THR A 618 -7.47 -2.90 -15.39
C THR A 618 -6.61 -2.16 -14.37
N ARG A 619 -6.00 -2.84 -13.40
CA ARG A 619 -5.20 -2.20 -12.35
C ARG A 619 -3.84 -2.88 -12.19
N VAL A 620 -2.79 -2.08 -12.10
CA VAL A 620 -1.47 -2.49 -11.58
C VAL A 620 -1.23 -1.75 -10.27
N GLU A 621 -0.72 -2.43 -9.25
CA GLU A 621 -0.53 -1.86 -7.91
C GLU A 621 0.61 -2.55 -7.16
N ALA A 622 1.40 -1.79 -6.41
CA ALA A 622 2.30 -2.36 -5.40
C ALA A 622 1.50 -2.76 -4.15
N MET A 623 1.45 -4.05 -3.82
CA MET A 623 0.57 -4.59 -2.77
C MET A 623 0.83 -4.01 -1.37
N TYR A 624 2.07 -3.60 -1.10
CA TYR A 624 2.48 -3.01 0.18
C TYR A 624 2.68 -1.49 0.12
N ALA A 625 2.36 -0.89 -1.03
CA ALA A 625 2.32 0.55 -1.27
C ALA A 625 1.12 0.83 -2.21
N PRO A 626 -0.13 0.56 -1.78
CA PRO A 626 -1.32 0.51 -2.64
C PRO A 626 -1.64 1.84 -3.33
N GLU A 627 -1.06 2.94 -2.85
CA GLU A 627 -1.06 4.25 -3.47
C GLU A 627 -0.18 4.35 -4.74
N SER A 628 0.78 3.44 -4.91
CA SER A 628 1.53 3.27 -6.14
C SER A 628 0.78 2.30 -7.04
N PHE A 629 -0.07 2.85 -7.90
CA PHE A 629 -0.91 2.10 -8.83
C PHE A 629 -1.05 2.79 -10.20
N GLY A 630 -1.55 2.05 -11.17
CA GLY A 630 -2.01 2.57 -12.44
C GLY A 630 -3.31 1.89 -12.82
N GLU A 631 -4.24 2.61 -13.42
CA GLU A 631 -5.49 2.03 -13.91
C GLU A 631 -5.80 2.45 -15.34
N ALA A 632 -6.37 1.51 -16.09
CA ALA A 632 -6.94 1.76 -17.42
C ALA A 632 -8.44 1.41 -17.42
N PRO A 633 -9.31 2.31 -17.90
CA PRO A 633 -10.73 2.02 -18.01
C PRO A 633 -10.99 0.96 -19.07
N ASN A 634 -12.00 0.12 -18.84
CA ASN A 634 -12.40 -0.94 -19.76
C ASN A 634 -13.80 -0.67 -20.30
N ALA A 635 -13.98 -0.85 -21.61
CA ALA A 635 -15.30 -0.88 -22.22
C ALA A 635 -16.01 -2.20 -21.90
N ALA A 636 -17.34 -2.18 -21.84
CA ALA A 636 -18.11 -3.41 -21.82
C ALA A 636 -17.89 -4.21 -23.11
N VAL A 637 -17.89 -5.54 -23.00
CA VAL A 637 -17.73 -6.45 -24.14
C VAL A 637 -19.11 -6.87 -24.62
N GLU A 638 -19.42 -6.57 -25.87
CA GLU A 638 -20.62 -7.05 -26.57
C GLU A 638 -20.28 -8.38 -27.26
N VAL A 639 -20.96 -9.46 -26.87
CA VAL A 639 -20.76 -10.82 -27.40
C VAL A 639 -22.05 -11.28 -28.06
N ALA A 640 -22.01 -11.50 -29.37
CA ALA A 640 -23.12 -12.07 -30.12
C ALA A 640 -23.29 -13.59 -29.85
N PRO A 641 -24.50 -14.13 -30.03
CA PRO A 641 -24.79 -15.56 -29.88
C PRO A 641 -23.89 -16.53 -30.64
#